data_AF-A0AAE8LVN4-F1
#
_entry.id   AF-A0AAE8LVN4-F1
#
_cell.length_a   1.000
_cell.length_b   1.000
_cell.length_c   1.000
_cell.angle_alpha   90.00
_cell.angle_beta   90.00
_cell.angle_gamma   90.00
#
_symmetry.space_group_name_H-M   'P 1'
#
loop_
_entity.id
_entity.type
_entity.pdbx_description
1 polymer ?
#
loop_
_entity_poly.entity_id
_entity_poly.type
_entity_poly.pdbx_seq_one_letter_code
_entity_poly.pdbx_strand_id
1 'polypeptide(L)'
;MDKKLIKTFAIEARVKLRESVMSKLAKLGITDEQISEITEIGNDTIEIKDNHERFTGNDVKNRAKLVEELNKREQQTGNRQIAYDTLVEEVAYTWFNRLIAIRFMEVNDYLPERERVLSSESGIKQPDIITHLLDTEMYAEFDLATKERVTELLSDSSADAVDELYQLVFIKQCNSLNQQLPDLFEKINDYTELLFTVSYIDDNGVIASLLNIPEDAFNVDEGGQVEIIGWMYQYYNTEPKDKVFARGSRKIRADEIPAATQLFTPDWIVRYMVENSLGRYYIDQKMANPNETRTEKEIADEFGWQYYLPTAEQPEDVQLQIQDERKAKGDFALQELKLIDPSMGSGHILVYAFDVFMQLYEAEGQSPRTAAELILKNNLFGLDIDQRAFQLAYFALMMKGRQYSRRILSKQLRPNVYVVPNNSEIGEAELQLVQMQFNDQKKALQDLLTLVEGFKNGAELGSLIKFEGLDFENLKSGLNNTNISFFDQSIKEMILVGELLQQKYEIGITNPPYMGSSGFGPVLSKFSKKQYPNSKSDLFAMFMERWNKAISCTGYNTMVTMQSWMFLTSYESMRKSILATNTIANMMHMENMVMGIAFGTAVTIIKHNYIKGFKGTYHQIKTVDASNNLDPTSIPIPGNRFNQISQDAFNKIPGSPISYWVSENMINLFQEQKSISDFYDLKVGIQTGDNPLFYKKHWEINPTCDYWVKCNKNGEYRRWYGNLDTVIFWKNNGEKIKKHKSSRPQNSDYYFREGVAWSNISSSANISARFENKGMIFDQTVPTIFPIDDATLIEIIAYMNSKIAITVAIAISPTMHFNTGEVAKYPYIPYKDGTVNKFVKENIKISKDDWDSLETSWDFKQHPLL
;
A
#
# COMPACT_ATOMS: atom_id res chain seq x y z
N MET A 1 -10.26 9.63 21.51
CA MET A 1 -11.25 9.10 20.54
C MET A 1 -11.38 7.59 20.66
N ASP A 2 -12.60 7.07 20.81
CA ASP A 2 -12.86 5.62 20.89
C ASP A 2 -12.94 4.98 19.48
N LYS A 3 -11.80 4.42 19.03
CA LYS A 3 -11.70 3.75 17.72
C LYS A 3 -12.61 2.52 17.60
N LYS A 4 -13.05 1.92 18.72
CA LYS A 4 -13.94 0.75 18.70
C LYS A 4 -15.33 1.14 18.25
N LEU A 5 -15.87 2.25 18.78
CA LEU A 5 -17.19 2.76 18.37
C LEU A 5 -17.21 3.14 16.88
N ILE A 6 -16.17 3.83 16.41
CA ILE A 6 -16.04 4.22 15.00
C ILE A 6 -15.97 2.98 14.09
N LYS A 7 -15.22 1.96 14.49
CA LYS A 7 -15.13 0.69 13.77
C LYS A 7 -16.49 -0.03 13.70
N THR A 8 -17.17 -0.13 14.83
CA THR A 8 -18.50 -0.77 14.90
C THR A 8 -19.49 -0.04 14.00
N PHE A 9 -19.56 1.29 14.11
CA PHE A 9 -20.42 2.11 13.27
C PHE A 9 -20.15 1.89 11.78
N ALA A 10 -18.90 2.01 11.33
CA ALA A 10 -18.59 1.93 9.90
C ALA A 10 -18.93 0.56 9.28
N ILE A 11 -18.72 -0.53 10.03
CA ILE A 11 -19.08 -1.89 9.58
C ILE A 11 -20.60 -2.06 9.53
N GLU A 12 -21.32 -1.62 10.57
CA GLU A 12 -22.79 -1.73 10.62
C GLU A 12 -23.47 -0.82 9.60
N ALA A 13 -22.98 0.41 9.43
CA ALA A 13 -23.49 1.37 8.46
C ALA A 13 -23.38 0.81 7.03
N ARG A 14 -22.26 0.14 6.69
CA ARG A 14 -22.13 -0.55 5.39
C ARG A 14 -23.25 -1.55 5.17
N VAL A 15 -23.48 -2.44 6.14
CA VAL A 15 -24.51 -3.49 6.02
C VAL A 15 -25.89 -2.86 5.86
N LYS A 16 -26.26 -1.94 6.74
CA LYS A 16 -27.57 -1.27 6.74
C LYS A 16 -27.80 -0.48 5.45
N LEU A 17 -26.83 0.29 4.98
CA LEU A 17 -26.97 1.07 3.73
C LEU A 17 -27.14 0.16 2.52
N ARG A 18 -26.37 -0.93 2.42
CA ARG A 18 -26.54 -1.92 1.34
C ARG A 18 -27.90 -2.58 1.39
N GLU A 19 -28.36 -3.01 2.57
CA GLU A 19 -29.70 -3.60 2.75
C GLU A 19 -30.81 -2.62 2.35
N SER A 20 -30.67 -1.35 2.72
CA SER A 20 -31.61 -0.30 2.34
C SER A 20 -31.68 -0.09 0.82
N VAL A 21 -30.51 -0.03 0.16
CA VAL A 21 -30.42 0.08 -1.30
C VAL A 21 -31.03 -1.17 -1.98
N MET A 22 -30.70 -2.38 -1.52
CA MET A 22 -31.26 -3.62 -2.05
C MET A 22 -32.78 -3.68 -1.90
N SER A 23 -33.31 -3.26 -0.74
CA SER A 23 -34.75 -3.19 -0.49
C SER A 23 -35.44 -2.22 -1.44
N LYS A 24 -34.87 -1.03 -1.67
CA LYS A 24 -35.41 -0.05 -2.62
C LYS A 24 -35.33 -0.55 -4.06
N LEU A 25 -34.24 -1.22 -4.45
CA LEU A 25 -34.10 -1.87 -5.76
C LEU A 25 -35.18 -2.94 -5.97
N ALA A 26 -35.47 -3.76 -4.96
CA ALA A 26 -36.52 -4.76 -5.03
C ALA A 26 -37.92 -4.13 -5.23
N LYS A 27 -38.20 -2.99 -4.57
CA LYS A 27 -39.43 -2.20 -4.82
C LYS A 27 -39.50 -1.68 -6.26
N LEU A 28 -38.37 -1.34 -6.87
CA LEU A 28 -38.27 -0.93 -8.28
C LEU A 28 -38.34 -2.12 -9.26
N GLY A 29 -38.49 -3.35 -8.77
CA GLY A 29 -38.45 -4.57 -9.59
C GLY A 29 -37.05 -4.85 -10.16
N ILE A 30 -35.99 -4.58 -9.40
CA ILE A 30 -34.60 -4.82 -9.81
C ILE A 30 -33.94 -5.72 -8.76
N THR A 31 -33.44 -6.88 -9.20
CA THR A 31 -32.77 -7.89 -8.36
C THR A 31 -31.41 -8.26 -8.96
N ASP A 32 -30.63 -9.09 -8.25
CA ASP A 32 -29.35 -9.61 -8.75
C ASP A 32 -29.52 -10.69 -9.84
N GLU A 33 -30.76 -11.13 -10.10
CA GLU A 33 -31.10 -12.11 -11.14
C GLU A 33 -31.79 -11.48 -12.34
N GLN A 34 -32.74 -10.56 -12.11
CA GLN A 34 -33.61 -10.03 -13.16
C GLN A 34 -34.10 -8.60 -12.91
N ILE A 35 -34.57 -7.97 -13.98
CA ILE A 35 -35.31 -6.70 -13.98
C ILE A 35 -36.76 -7.00 -14.39
N SER A 36 -37.71 -6.70 -13.51
CA SER A 36 -39.14 -6.89 -13.73
C SER A 36 -39.67 -6.00 -14.85
N GLU A 37 -40.61 -6.56 -15.61
CA GLU A 37 -41.36 -5.81 -16.62
C GLU A 37 -42.23 -4.72 -15.99
N ILE A 38 -42.48 -3.66 -16.75
CA ILE A 38 -43.33 -2.53 -16.34
C ILE A 38 -44.62 -2.49 -17.17
N THR A 39 -45.65 -1.90 -16.60
CA THR A 39 -46.89 -1.50 -17.28
C THR A 39 -47.01 0.01 -17.22
N GLU A 40 -47.11 0.68 -18.36
CA GLU A 40 -47.33 2.13 -18.42
C GLU A 40 -48.81 2.45 -18.11
N ILE A 41 -49.05 3.25 -17.07
CA ILE A 41 -50.39 3.67 -16.64
C ILE A 41 -50.52 5.18 -16.89
N GLY A 42 -50.83 5.57 -18.12
CA GLY A 42 -50.89 6.99 -18.51
C GLY A 42 -49.52 7.57 -18.90
N ASN A 43 -49.40 8.90 -18.95
CA ASN A 43 -48.23 9.57 -19.55
C ASN A 43 -47.00 9.67 -18.63
N ASP A 44 -47.17 9.52 -17.32
CA ASP A 44 -46.13 9.78 -16.31
C ASP A 44 -46.23 8.83 -15.10
N THR A 45 -46.65 7.59 -15.33
CA THR A 45 -46.77 6.61 -14.24
C THR A 45 -46.48 5.22 -14.79
N ILE A 46 -45.67 4.47 -14.06
CA ILE A 46 -45.40 3.06 -14.34
C ILE A 46 -45.84 2.22 -13.15
N GLU A 47 -46.26 0.99 -13.42
CA GLU A 47 -46.50 -0.05 -12.42
C GLU A 47 -45.57 -1.23 -12.68
N ILE A 48 -44.87 -1.68 -11.64
CA ILE A 48 -44.00 -2.87 -11.71
C ILE A 48 -44.87 -4.12 -11.66
N LYS A 49 -44.75 -5.02 -12.65
CA LYS A 49 -45.65 -6.18 -12.76
C LYS A 49 -45.56 -7.17 -11.59
N ASP A 50 -44.37 -7.33 -11.01
CA ASP A 50 -44.12 -8.37 -10.00
C ASP A 50 -44.61 -7.99 -8.59
N ASN A 51 -44.65 -6.70 -8.25
CA ASN A 51 -45.01 -6.22 -6.91
C ASN A 51 -46.12 -5.15 -6.89
N HIS A 52 -46.62 -4.74 -8.06
CA HIS A 52 -47.65 -3.71 -8.24
C HIS A 52 -47.33 -2.32 -7.65
N GLU A 53 -46.06 -2.05 -7.34
CA GLU A 53 -45.60 -0.74 -6.92
C GLU A 53 -45.68 0.27 -8.08
N ARG A 54 -46.11 1.49 -7.77
CA ARG A 54 -46.30 2.57 -8.75
C ARG A 54 -45.29 3.69 -8.54
N PHE A 55 -44.70 4.14 -9.64
CA PHE A 55 -43.75 5.26 -9.65
C PHE A 55 -44.20 6.31 -10.66
N THR A 56 -44.01 7.58 -10.32
CA THR A 56 -44.47 8.73 -11.12
C THR A 56 -43.38 9.78 -11.27
N GLY A 57 -43.46 10.61 -12.29
CA GLY A 57 -42.60 11.77 -12.44
C GLY A 57 -41.13 11.41 -12.64
N ASN A 58 -40.27 12.03 -11.84
CA ASN A 58 -38.83 11.83 -11.94
C ASN A 58 -38.38 10.42 -11.56
N ASP A 59 -39.14 9.69 -10.73
CA ASP A 59 -38.81 8.32 -10.35
C ASP A 59 -38.82 7.36 -11.56
N VAL A 60 -39.73 7.59 -12.51
CA VAL A 60 -39.79 6.83 -13.77
C VAL A 60 -38.49 7.03 -14.58
N LYS A 61 -38.04 8.28 -14.70
CA LYS A 61 -36.82 8.64 -15.43
C LYS A 61 -35.58 8.08 -14.73
N ASN A 62 -35.50 8.24 -13.41
CA ASN A 62 -34.40 7.75 -12.58
C ASN A 62 -34.30 6.22 -12.63
N ARG A 63 -35.43 5.50 -12.59
CA ARG A 63 -35.45 4.04 -12.79
C ARG A 63 -34.94 3.64 -14.17
N ALA A 64 -35.31 4.34 -15.23
CA ALA A 64 -34.84 4.03 -16.57
C ALA A 64 -33.31 4.14 -16.69
N LYS A 65 -32.72 5.22 -16.15
CA LYS A 65 -31.27 5.41 -16.09
C LYS A 65 -30.56 4.36 -15.23
N LEU A 66 -31.16 3.99 -14.09
CA LEU A 66 -30.66 2.91 -13.23
C LEU A 66 -30.55 1.58 -13.97
N VAL A 67 -31.58 1.23 -14.75
CA VAL A 67 -31.61 0.02 -15.56
C VAL A 67 -30.55 0.06 -16.67
N GLU A 68 -30.39 1.21 -17.33
CA GLU A 68 -29.36 1.42 -18.35
C GLU A 68 -27.96 1.21 -17.78
N GLU A 69 -27.66 1.85 -16.64
CA GLU A 69 -26.36 1.74 -15.97
C GLU A 69 -26.06 0.30 -15.50
N LEU A 70 -27.05 -0.38 -14.90
CA LEU A 70 -26.89 -1.78 -14.49
C LEU A 70 -26.60 -2.69 -15.68
N ASN A 71 -27.28 -2.48 -16.81
CA ASN A 71 -27.03 -3.24 -18.04
C ASN A 71 -25.64 -2.94 -18.64
N LYS A 72 -25.17 -1.68 -18.58
CA LYS A 72 -23.81 -1.30 -18.99
C LYS A 72 -22.76 -2.05 -18.17
N ARG A 73 -22.91 -2.09 -16.84
CA ARG A 73 -22.02 -2.81 -15.93
C ARG A 73 -22.05 -4.32 -16.16
N GLU A 74 -23.21 -4.89 -16.42
CA GLU A 74 -23.33 -6.32 -16.75
C GLU A 74 -22.54 -6.66 -18.03
N GLN A 75 -22.61 -5.83 -19.06
CA GLN A 75 -21.83 -6.02 -20.29
C GLN A 75 -20.32 -5.97 -20.04
N GLN A 76 -19.87 -5.05 -19.17
CA GLN A 76 -18.46 -4.90 -18.82
C GLN A 76 -17.93 -6.06 -17.97
N THR A 77 -18.73 -6.54 -17.02
CA THR A 77 -18.34 -7.61 -16.07
C THR A 77 -18.61 -9.01 -16.62
N GLY A 78 -19.52 -9.14 -17.59
CA GLY A 78 -20.03 -10.41 -18.08
C GLY A 78 -20.89 -11.17 -17.05
N ASN A 79 -21.33 -10.52 -15.97
CA ASN A 79 -22.04 -11.18 -14.86
C ASN A 79 -22.99 -10.22 -14.12
N ARG A 80 -24.30 -10.51 -14.18
CA ARG A 80 -25.36 -9.71 -13.53
C ARG A 80 -25.16 -9.53 -12.03
N GLN A 81 -24.81 -10.59 -11.32
CA GLN A 81 -24.66 -10.57 -9.87
C GLN A 81 -23.49 -9.67 -9.44
N ILE A 82 -22.38 -9.70 -10.19
CA ILE A 82 -21.23 -8.81 -9.95
C ILE A 82 -21.64 -7.35 -10.24
N ALA A 83 -22.33 -7.11 -11.35
CA ALA A 83 -22.79 -5.77 -11.72
C ALA A 83 -23.76 -5.16 -10.68
N TYR A 84 -24.72 -5.96 -10.22
CA TYR A 84 -25.68 -5.58 -9.17
C TYR A 84 -24.98 -5.29 -7.84
N ASP A 85 -24.11 -6.20 -7.38
CA ASP A 85 -23.38 -6.02 -6.11
C ASP A 85 -22.49 -4.77 -6.14
N THR A 86 -21.84 -4.50 -7.28
CA THR A 86 -21.00 -3.30 -7.48
C THR A 86 -21.84 -2.02 -7.41
N LEU A 87 -23.01 -2.00 -8.06
CA LEU A 87 -23.94 -0.86 -8.03
C LEU A 87 -24.46 -0.61 -6.61
N VAL A 88 -24.90 -1.66 -5.90
CA VAL A 88 -25.35 -1.56 -4.51
C VAL A 88 -24.24 -0.99 -3.63
N GLU A 89 -23.02 -1.50 -3.77
CA GLU A 89 -21.86 -1.04 -3.00
C GLU A 89 -21.55 0.44 -3.25
N GLU A 90 -21.54 0.86 -4.52
CA GLU A 90 -21.26 2.24 -4.92
C GLU A 90 -22.28 3.23 -4.37
N VAL A 91 -23.58 2.90 -4.47
CA VAL A 91 -24.66 3.76 -3.95
C VAL A 91 -24.61 3.82 -2.43
N ALA A 92 -24.47 2.67 -1.76
CA ALA A 92 -24.35 2.61 -0.30
C ALA A 92 -23.16 3.43 0.20
N TYR A 93 -22.02 3.30 -0.48
CA TYR A 93 -20.81 4.03 -0.14
C TYR A 93 -20.96 5.55 -0.37
N THR A 94 -21.62 5.95 -1.47
CA THR A 94 -21.88 7.37 -1.77
C THR A 94 -22.67 8.03 -0.63
N TRP A 95 -23.72 7.36 -0.14
CA TRP A 95 -24.50 7.87 0.98
C TRP A 95 -23.74 7.82 2.31
N PHE A 96 -22.92 6.80 2.54
CA PHE A 96 -22.03 6.73 3.70
C PHE A 96 -21.11 7.96 3.76
N ASN A 97 -20.42 8.27 2.66
CA ASN A 97 -19.53 9.43 2.53
C ASN A 97 -20.23 10.77 2.80
N ARG A 98 -21.45 10.95 2.25
CA ARG A 98 -22.21 12.19 2.43
C ARG A 98 -22.70 12.36 3.86
N LEU A 99 -23.18 11.29 4.50
CA LEU A 99 -23.62 11.31 5.89
C LEU A 99 -22.48 11.68 6.84
N ILE A 100 -21.32 11.04 6.72
CA ILE A 100 -20.18 11.35 7.60
C ILE A 100 -19.60 12.74 7.34
N ALA A 101 -19.62 13.22 6.09
CA ALA A 101 -19.21 14.58 5.76
C ALA A 101 -20.16 15.62 6.34
N ILE A 102 -21.48 15.42 6.23
CA ILE A 102 -22.48 16.30 6.84
C ILE A 102 -22.35 16.28 8.36
N ARG A 103 -22.15 15.11 8.98
CA ARG A 103 -21.91 15.02 10.43
C ARG A 103 -20.69 15.83 10.85
N PHE A 104 -19.60 15.74 10.11
CA PHE A 104 -18.41 16.57 10.37
C PHE A 104 -18.73 18.07 10.20
N MET A 105 -19.43 18.44 9.13
CA MET A 105 -19.73 19.85 8.86
C MET A 105 -20.71 20.46 9.87
N GLU A 106 -21.74 19.74 10.31
CA GLU A 106 -22.72 20.25 11.27
C GLU A 106 -22.14 20.43 12.67
N VAL A 107 -21.27 19.50 13.12
CA VAL A 107 -20.62 19.60 14.44
C VAL A 107 -19.66 20.79 14.52
N ASN A 108 -19.12 21.23 13.38
CA ASN A 108 -18.16 22.32 13.29
C ASN A 108 -18.78 23.64 12.77
N ASP A 109 -20.10 23.74 12.61
CA ASP A 109 -20.80 24.92 12.05
C ASP A 109 -20.30 25.33 10.65
N TYR A 110 -19.99 24.34 9.82
CA TYR A 110 -19.48 24.53 8.46
C TYR A 110 -20.56 24.44 7.38
N LEU A 111 -21.79 24.03 7.74
CA LEU A 111 -22.92 23.99 6.81
C LEU A 111 -23.36 25.40 6.38
N PRO A 112 -23.77 25.60 5.11
CA PRO A 112 -24.21 26.90 4.61
C PRO A 112 -25.40 27.51 5.37
N GLU A 113 -26.44 26.70 5.61
CA GLU A 113 -27.67 27.11 6.30
C GLU A 113 -27.46 27.31 7.81
N ARG A 114 -26.34 26.81 8.36
CA ARG A 114 -26.05 26.74 9.81
C ARG A 114 -27.09 25.99 10.65
N GLU A 115 -28.01 25.29 10.00
CA GLU A 115 -28.91 24.34 10.65
C GLU A 115 -28.27 22.95 10.66
N ARG A 116 -28.43 22.22 11.77
CA ARG A 116 -27.99 20.82 11.86
C ARG A 116 -28.91 19.94 11.03
N VAL A 117 -28.32 19.08 10.20
CA VAL A 117 -29.03 18.30 9.17
C VAL A 117 -29.36 16.90 9.68
N LEU A 118 -28.51 16.33 10.53
CA LEU A 118 -28.69 14.99 11.09
C LEU A 118 -29.18 15.02 12.54
N SER A 119 -28.94 16.13 13.25
CA SER A 119 -29.17 16.25 14.69
C SER A 119 -29.83 17.58 15.07
N SER A 120 -30.09 17.79 16.36
CA SER A 120 -30.59 19.05 16.90
C SER A 120 -29.71 19.57 18.04
N GLU A 121 -29.43 20.87 18.06
CA GLU A 121 -28.76 21.55 19.18
C GLU A 121 -29.59 21.46 20.47
N SER A 122 -30.91 21.45 20.34
CA SER A 122 -31.84 21.34 21.47
C SER A 122 -31.96 19.92 22.04
N GLY A 123 -31.32 18.95 21.38
CA GLY A 123 -31.32 17.54 21.80
C GLY A 123 -32.62 16.80 21.49
N ILE A 124 -33.53 17.39 20.71
CA ILE A 124 -34.72 16.68 20.21
C ILE A 124 -34.35 15.74 19.06
N LYS A 125 -35.21 14.75 18.80
CA LYS A 125 -34.97 13.75 17.74
C LYS A 125 -35.03 14.34 16.32
N GLN A 126 -35.90 15.33 16.11
CA GLN A 126 -36.07 15.97 14.81
C GLN A 126 -34.87 16.88 14.51
N PRO A 127 -34.22 16.76 13.33
CA PRO A 127 -33.12 17.64 12.96
C PRO A 127 -33.54 19.11 12.88
N ASP A 128 -32.61 20.02 13.19
CA ASP A 128 -32.89 21.46 13.18
C ASP A 128 -33.33 21.95 11.79
N ILE A 129 -32.74 21.41 10.71
CA ILE A 129 -33.12 21.73 9.33
C ILE A 129 -34.60 21.43 9.02
N ILE A 130 -35.19 20.42 9.66
CA ILE A 130 -36.62 20.08 9.49
C ILE A 130 -37.47 21.01 10.34
N THR A 131 -37.02 21.30 11.57
CA THR A 131 -37.72 22.20 12.51
C THR A 131 -37.85 23.62 11.96
N HIS A 132 -36.79 24.13 11.34
CA HIS A 132 -36.71 25.49 10.81
C HIS A 132 -36.87 25.55 9.29
N LEU A 133 -37.32 24.46 8.64
CA LEU A 133 -37.31 24.31 7.18
C LEU A 133 -37.87 25.54 6.43
N LEU A 134 -39.02 26.06 6.88
CA LEU A 134 -39.70 27.18 6.23
C LEU A 134 -38.92 28.50 6.28
N ASP A 135 -37.96 28.62 7.21
CA ASP A 135 -37.13 29.81 7.40
C ASP A 135 -35.76 29.71 6.69
N THR A 136 -35.46 28.57 6.06
CA THR A 136 -34.18 28.33 5.37
C THR A 136 -34.11 29.00 3.99
N GLU A 137 -32.90 29.36 3.54
CA GLU A 137 -32.69 29.83 2.16
C GLU A 137 -32.99 28.69 1.16
N MET A 138 -32.68 27.46 1.54
CA MET A 138 -33.02 26.24 0.81
C MET A 138 -34.51 26.13 0.45
N TYR A 139 -35.42 26.37 1.40
CA TYR A 139 -36.86 26.33 1.14
C TYR A 139 -37.29 27.45 0.19
N ALA A 140 -36.70 28.63 0.31
CA ALA A 140 -36.96 29.73 -0.62
C ALA A 140 -36.63 29.36 -2.08
N GLU A 141 -35.59 28.57 -2.30
CA GLU A 141 -35.15 28.06 -3.61
C GLU A 141 -35.96 26.89 -4.18
N PHE A 142 -36.87 26.27 -3.40
CA PHE A 142 -37.73 25.23 -3.95
C PHE A 142 -38.70 25.78 -5.00
N ASP A 143 -38.96 24.97 -6.04
CA ASP A 143 -40.02 25.26 -7.00
C ASP A 143 -41.41 25.12 -6.35
N LEU A 144 -42.44 25.62 -7.04
CA LEU A 144 -43.79 25.68 -6.48
C LEU A 144 -44.34 24.28 -6.16
N ALA A 145 -44.12 23.29 -7.04
CA ALA A 145 -44.59 21.92 -6.83
C ALA A 145 -43.93 21.27 -5.62
N THR A 146 -42.63 21.50 -5.43
CA THR A 146 -41.88 21.02 -4.28
C THR A 146 -42.37 21.69 -2.98
N LYS A 147 -42.66 23.00 -3.00
CA LYS A 147 -43.23 23.71 -1.84
C LYS A 147 -44.62 23.20 -1.46
N GLU A 148 -45.47 22.92 -2.45
CA GLU A 148 -46.78 22.30 -2.23
C GLU A 148 -46.60 20.92 -1.58
N ARG A 149 -45.71 20.08 -2.12
CA ARG A 149 -45.40 18.76 -1.56
C ARG A 149 -44.86 18.83 -0.13
N VAL A 150 -43.93 19.74 0.17
CA VAL A 150 -43.42 19.96 1.53
C VAL A 150 -44.54 20.34 2.49
N THR A 151 -45.48 21.18 2.05
CA THR A 151 -46.62 21.59 2.89
C THR A 151 -47.56 20.42 3.19
N GLU A 152 -47.81 19.56 2.19
CA GLU A 152 -48.57 18.31 2.39
C GLU A 152 -47.87 17.39 3.40
N LEU A 153 -46.56 17.15 3.22
CA LEU A 153 -45.78 16.26 4.07
C LEU A 153 -45.67 16.78 5.52
N LEU A 154 -45.53 18.09 5.71
CA LEU A 154 -45.54 18.72 7.05
C LEU A 154 -46.89 18.55 7.77
N SER A 155 -47.98 18.39 7.02
CA SER A 155 -49.33 18.18 7.57
C SER A 155 -49.66 16.72 7.87
N ASP A 156 -48.85 15.77 7.38
CA ASP A 156 -48.99 14.33 7.63
C ASP A 156 -47.92 13.84 8.63
N SER A 157 -48.36 13.31 9.77
CA SER A 157 -47.48 12.78 10.81
C SER A 157 -47.18 11.28 10.65
N SER A 158 -47.52 10.68 9.51
CA SER A 158 -47.15 9.30 9.18
C SER A 158 -45.63 9.15 9.08
N ALA A 159 -45.11 7.97 9.41
CA ALA A 159 -43.68 7.70 9.31
C ALA A 159 -43.17 7.87 7.86
N ASP A 160 -43.96 7.45 6.88
CA ASP A 160 -43.63 7.59 5.45
C ASP A 160 -43.53 9.08 5.04
N ALA A 161 -44.45 9.94 5.49
CA ALA A 161 -44.40 11.36 5.18
C ALA A 161 -43.21 12.07 5.84
N VAL A 162 -42.88 11.70 7.08
CA VAL A 162 -41.72 12.21 7.80
C VAL A 162 -40.41 11.83 7.10
N ASP A 163 -40.29 10.57 6.67
CA ASP A 163 -39.12 10.06 5.96
C ASP A 163 -38.98 10.69 4.57
N GLU A 164 -40.09 10.83 3.82
CA GLU A 164 -40.09 11.48 2.51
C GLU A 164 -39.67 12.95 2.62
N LEU A 165 -40.21 13.68 3.60
CA LEU A 165 -39.82 15.08 3.85
C LEU A 165 -38.32 15.19 4.13
N TYR A 166 -37.81 14.34 5.03
CA TYR A 166 -36.39 14.35 5.37
C TYR A 166 -35.51 14.00 4.17
N GLN A 167 -35.86 12.98 3.39
CA GLN A 167 -35.11 12.59 2.20
C GLN A 167 -35.05 13.73 1.19
N LEU A 168 -36.17 14.42 0.95
CA LEU A 168 -36.26 15.57 0.06
C LEU A 168 -35.34 16.71 0.51
N VAL A 169 -35.39 17.07 1.80
CA VAL A 169 -34.54 18.13 2.38
C VAL A 169 -33.07 17.75 2.35
N PHE A 170 -32.73 16.51 2.71
CA PHE A 170 -31.36 16.02 2.71
C PHE A 170 -30.73 16.02 1.30
N ILE A 171 -31.48 15.55 0.30
CA ILE A 171 -31.04 15.56 -1.10
C ILE A 171 -30.82 16.99 -1.59
N LYS A 172 -31.75 17.91 -1.29
CA LYS A 172 -31.59 19.33 -1.62
C LYS A 172 -30.37 19.94 -0.93
N GLN A 173 -30.11 19.61 0.33
CA GLN A 173 -28.90 20.06 1.05
C GLN A 173 -27.62 19.57 0.36
N CYS A 174 -27.57 18.29 -0.04
CA CYS A 174 -26.45 17.75 -0.78
C CYS A 174 -26.25 18.46 -2.14
N ASN A 175 -27.35 18.72 -2.87
CA ASN A 175 -27.33 19.47 -4.12
C ASN A 175 -26.87 20.93 -3.95
N SER A 176 -27.16 21.57 -2.81
CA SER A 176 -26.60 22.89 -2.47
C SER A 176 -25.09 22.80 -2.20
N LEU A 177 -24.64 21.79 -1.45
CA LEU A 177 -23.23 21.56 -1.15
C LEU A 177 -22.38 21.24 -2.39
N ASN A 178 -22.97 20.70 -3.47
CA ASN A 178 -22.28 20.49 -4.76
C ASN A 178 -21.60 21.77 -5.28
N GLN A 179 -22.20 22.95 -5.06
CA GLN A 179 -21.61 24.22 -5.53
C GLN A 179 -20.28 24.55 -4.83
N GLN A 180 -20.13 24.10 -3.58
CA GLN A 180 -18.98 24.38 -2.73
C GLN A 180 -17.97 23.23 -2.68
N LEU A 181 -18.46 22.00 -2.78
CA LEU A 181 -17.71 20.75 -2.65
C LEU A 181 -18.07 19.76 -3.79
N PRO A 182 -17.86 20.15 -5.06
CA PRO A 182 -18.36 19.41 -6.22
C PRO A 182 -17.80 18.00 -6.39
N ASP A 183 -16.57 17.75 -5.91
CA ASP A 183 -15.91 16.45 -6.06
C ASP A 183 -16.45 15.41 -5.05
N LEU A 184 -17.12 15.80 -3.95
CA LEU A 184 -17.77 14.87 -2.99
C LEU A 184 -19.29 14.83 -3.17
N PHE A 185 -19.92 16.01 -3.23
CA PHE A 185 -21.35 16.13 -3.44
C PHE A 185 -21.58 16.33 -4.93
N GLU A 186 -21.59 15.25 -5.70
CA GLU A 186 -21.95 15.30 -7.11
C GLU A 186 -23.38 15.85 -7.28
N LYS A 187 -23.67 16.51 -8.42
CA LYS A 187 -25.02 16.97 -8.71
C LYS A 187 -25.93 15.76 -8.81
N ILE A 188 -26.71 15.53 -7.77
CA ILE A 188 -27.61 14.42 -7.70
C ILE A 188 -28.80 14.83 -8.56
N ASN A 189 -28.88 14.23 -9.75
CA ASN A 189 -29.92 14.49 -10.76
C ASN A 189 -30.14 13.19 -11.56
N ASP A 190 -30.03 12.06 -10.85
CA ASP A 190 -29.96 10.71 -11.40
C ASP A 190 -30.44 9.64 -10.40
N TYR A 191 -30.32 8.37 -10.76
CA TYR A 191 -30.82 7.20 -10.03
C TYR A 191 -30.35 7.06 -8.57
N THR A 192 -29.25 7.69 -8.18
CA THR A 192 -28.73 7.59 -6.81
C THR A 192 -29.68 8.22 -5.79
N GLU A 193 -30.39 9.31 -6.13
CA GLU A 193 -31.43 9.94 -5.31
C GLU A 193 -32.55 8.96 -4.99
N LEU A 194 -33.00 8.24 -6.02
CA LEU A 194 -34.09 7.27 -5.93
C LEU A 194 -33.77 6.12 -4.96
N LEU A 195 -32.49 5.87 -4.70
CA LEU A 195 -32.01 4.81 -3.82
C LEU A 195 -31.70 5.30 -2.39
N PHE A 196 -31.85 6.60 -2.11
CA PHE A 196 -31.73 7.13 -0.75
C PHE A 196 -32.98 6.80 0.06
N THR A 197 -32.80 6.15 1.20
CA THR A 197 -33.90 5.61 2.03
C THR A 197 -33.63 5.77 3.52
N VAL A 198 -32.70 6.66 3.89
CA VAL A 198 -32.28 6.83 5.29
C VAL A 198 -33.33 7.63 6.06
N SER A 199 -33.64 7.18 7.28
CA SER A 199 -34.61 7.78 8.20
C SER A 199 -33.92 8.30 9.47
N TYR A 200 -34.38 9.45 9.98
CA TYR A 200 -33.96 9.98 11.29
C TYR A 200 -34.85 9.49 12.44
N ILE A 201 -36.02 8.92 12.15
CA ILE A 201 -36.94 8.38 13.16
C ILE A 201 -36.69 6.91 13.49
N ASP A 202 -35.87 6.20 12.71
CA ASP A 202 -35.43 4.84 12.99
C ASP A 202 -34.29 4.80 14.03
N ASP A 203 -34.60 4.34 15.25
CA ASP A 203 -33.63 4.19 16.35
C ASP A 203 -32.55 3.13 16.08
N ASN A 204 -32.79 2.22 15.13
CA ASN A 204 -31.81 1.24 14.68
C ASN A 204 -31.15 1.65 13.36
N GLY A 205 -31.47 2.84 12.85
CA GLY A 205 -31.00 3.34 11.56
C GLY A 205 -29.53 3.78 11.57
N VAL A 206 -29.04 4.13 10.38
CA VAL A 206 -27.65 4.60 10.18
C VAL A 206 -27.42 5.94 10.86
N ILE A 207 -28.39 6.86 10.82
CA ILE A 207 -28.30 8.17 11.49
C ILE A 207 -28.19 8.00 13.00
N ALA A 208 -29.10 7.23 13.62
CA ALA A 208 -29.06 6.96 15.05
C ALA A 208 -27.71 6.35 15.48
N SER A 209 -27.20 5.40 14.69
CA SER A 209 -25.88 4.78 14.93
C SER A 209 -24.72 5.78 14.78
N LEU A 210 -24.81 6.73 13.85
CA LEU A 210 -23.80 7.79 13.66
C LEU A 210 -23.82 8.80 14.82
N LEU A 211 -25.01 9.18 15.30
CA LEU A 211 -25.18 10.12 16.42
C LEU A 211 -24.74 9.54 17.77
N ASN A 212 -24.62 8.21 17.89
CA ASN A 212 -24.03 7.56 19.06
C ASN A 212 -22.52 7.77 19.17
N ILE A 213 -21.85 8.23 18.11
CA ILE A 213 -20.46 8.65 18.18
C ILE A 213 -20.42 10.05 18.82
N PRO A 214 -19.68 10.23 19.92
CA PRO A 214 -19.53 11.53 20.58
C PRO A 214 -19.12 12.66 19.62
N GLU A 215 -19.66 13.87 19.84
CA GLU A 215 -19.37 15.05 19.01
C GLU A 215 -17.90 15.47 19.06
N ASP A 216 -17.23 15.28 20.20
CA ASP A 216 -15.80 15.52 20.40
C ASP A 216 -14.92 14.77 19.38
N ALA A 217 -15.41 13.67 18.82
CA ALA A 217 -14.72 12.90 17.81
C ALA A 217 -14.64 13.63 16.45
N PHE A 218 -15.61 14.52 16.17
CA PHE A 218 -15.69 15.31 14.93
C PHE A 218 -15.31 16.77 15.13
N ASN A 219 -15.45 17.31 16.34
CA ASN A 219 -15.21 18.72 16.65
C ASN A 219 -13.71 19.04 16.64
N VAL A 220 -13.27 19.91 15.71
CA VAL A 220 -11.86 20.27 15.56
C VAL A 220 -11.31 21.07 16.75
N ASP A 221 -12.16 21.76 17.50
CA ASP A 221 -11.77 22.57 18.66
C ASP A 221 -11.64 21.72 19.94
N GLU A 222 -12.26 20.54 19.99
CA GLU A 222 -12.25 19.62 21.14
C GLU A 222 -11.30 18.42 20.95
N GLY A 223 -10.41 18.49 19.95
CA GLY A 223 -9.42 17.46 19.66
C GLY A 223 -9.89 16.36 18.68
N GLY A 224 -11.11 16.51 18.14
CA GLY A 224 -11.54 15.82 16.94
C GLY A 224 -10.72 16.25 15.72
N GLN A 225 -10.64 15.38 14.72
CA GLN A 225 -9.81 15.62 13.54
C GLN A 225 -10.52 15.05 12.32
N VAL A 226 -10.27 15.65 11.15
CA VAL A 226 -10.90 15.20 9.90
C VAL A 226 -10.50 13.77 9.51
N GLU A 227 -9.39 13.29 10.06
CA GLU A 227 -8.85 11.94 9.99
C GLU A 227 -9.86 10.87 10.46
N ILE A 228 -10.85 11.23 11.29
CA ILE A 228 -11.93 10.32 11.69
C ILE A 228 -12.65 9.72 10.47
N ILE A 229 -12.80 10.50 9.41
CA ILE A 229 -13.44 10.10 8.15
C ILE A 229 -12.58 9.06 7.43
N GLY A 230 -11.25 9.21 7.48
CA GLY A 230 -10.30 8.21 6.98
C GLY A 230 -10.39 6.88 7.75
N TRP A 231 -10.55 6.94 9.08
CA TRP A 231 -10.77 5.73 9.90
C TRP A 231 -12.11 5.05 9.57
N MET A 232 -13.18 5.82 9.41
CA MET A 232 -14.48 5.30 8.98
C MET A 232 -14.39 4.59 7.63
N TYR A 233 -13.70 5.18 6.65
CA TYR A 233 -13.43 4.55 5.35
C TYR A 233 -12.69 3.22 5.47
N GLN A 234 -11.63 3.19 6.29
CA GLN A 234 -10.85 1.99 6.52
C GLN A 234 -11.75 0.86 7.05
N TYR A 235 -12.56 1.17 8.07
CA TYR A 235 -13.40 0.17 8.71
C TYR A 235 -14.53 -0.30 7.81
N TYR A 236 -15.12 0.61 7.02
CA TYR A 236 -16.13 0.28 6.01
C TYR A 236 -15.61 -0.79 5.04
N ASN A 237 -14.36 -0.70 4.59
CA ASN A 237 -13.76 -1.62 3.62
C ASN A 237 -13.22 -2.94 4.21
N THR A 238 -13.38 -3.20 5.50
CA THR A 238 -12.87 -4.43 6.15
C THR A 238 -13.41 -5.69 5.48
N GLU A 239 -14.74 -5.78 5.30
CA GLU A 239 -15.38 -6.96 4.72
C GLU A 239 -15.05 -7.16 3.22
N PRO A 240 -15.09 -6.11 2.35
CA PRO A 240 -14.59 -6.22 0.98
C PRO A 240 -13.16 -6.77 0.89
N LYS A 241 -12.26 -6.28 1.74
CA LYS A 241 -10.87 -6.75 1.78
C LYS A 241 -10.79 -8.23 2.13
N ASP A 242 -11.48 -8.66 3.18
CA ASP A 242 -11.50 -10.07 3.60
C ASP A 242 -12.06 -10.99 2.51
N LYS A 243 -13.09 -10.55 1.77
CA LYS A 243 -13.64 -11.30 0.62
C LYS A 243 -12.63 -11.53 -0.50
N VAL A 244 -11.77 -10.54 -0.79
CA VAL A 244 -10.70 -10.69 -1.79
C VAL A 244 -9.70 -11.74 -1.35
N PHE A 245 -9.24 -11.69 -0.10
CA PHE A 245 -8.28 -12.66 0.43
C PHE A 245 -8.87 -14.07 0.60
N ALA A 246 -10.18 -14.20 0.86
CA ALA A 246 -10.86 -15.50 0.95
C ALA A 246 -10.86 -16.30 -0.37
N ARG A 247 -10.63 -15.65 -1.52
CA ARG A 247 -10.58 -16.31 -2.85
C ARG A 247 -9.26 -17.06 -3.13
N GLY A 248 -8.30 -17.02 -2.20
CA GLY A 248 -7.04 -17.75 -2.29
C GLY A 248 -6.10 -17.21 -3.36
N SER A 249 -5.40 -18.10 -4.09
CA SER A 249 -4.31 -17.72 -5.01
C SER A 249 -4.76 -17.23 -6.40
N ARG A 250 -6.00 -16.75 -6.55
CA ARG A 250 -6.49 -16.20 -7.82
C ARG A 250 -5.84 -14.84 -8.10
N LYS A 251 -5.72 -14.49 -9.38
CA LYS A 251 -5.26 -13.16 -9.79
C LYS A 251 -6.26 -12.10 -9.34
N ILE A 252 -5.76 -10.97 -8.87
CA ILE A 252 -6.58 -9.83 -8.46
C ILE A 252 -7.07 -9.11 -9.72
N ARG A 253 -8.39 -8.86 -9.80
CA ARG A 253 -9.01 -8.09 -10.88
C ARG A 253 -8.83 -6.58 -10.66
N ALA A 254 -8.94 -5.78 -11.72
CA ALA A 254 -8.71 -4.34 -11.65
C ALA A 254 -9.55 -3.62 -10.56
N ASP A 255 -10.84 -3.94 -10.49
CA ASP A 255 -11.79 -3.42 -9.50
C ASP A 255 -11.55 -3.95 -8.07
N GLU A 256 -10.78 -5.04 -7.92
CA GLU A 256 -10.40 -5.60 -6.62
C GLU A 256 -9.09 -5.02 -6.09
N ILE A 257 -8.30 -4.34 -6.93
CA ILE A 257 -7.00 -3.78 -6.53
C ILE A 257 -7.15 -2.83 -5.33
N PRO A 258 -8.08 -1.85 -5.31
CA PRO A 258 -8.22 -0.96 -4.17
C PRO A 258 -8.42 -1.69 -2.84
N ALA A 259 -9.29 -2.70 -2.82
CA ALA A 259 -9.54 -3.50 -1.61
C ALA A 259 -8.34 -4.39 -1.22
N ALA A 260 -7.66 -4.98 -2.21
CA ALA A 260 -6.52 -5.88 -1.99
C ALA A 260 -5.29 -5.16 -1.40
N THR A 261 -5.09 -3.90 -1.79
CA THR A 261 -3.87 -3.14 -1.46
C THR A 261 -4.07 -2.12 -0.34
N GLN A 262 -5.29 -1.98 0.19
CA GLN A 262 -5.60 -1.01 1.25
C GLN A 262 -4.83 -1.30 2.54
N LEU A 263 -3.92 -0.40 2.91
CA LEU A 263 -3.13 -0.46 4.15
C LEU A 263 -3.07 0.93 4.78
N PHE A 264 -3.49 1.04 6.03
CA PHE A 264 -3.44 2.30 6.76
C PHE A 264 -2.05 2.54 7.34
N THR A 265 -1.65 3.80 7.35
CA THR A 265 -0.39 4.25 7.95
C THR A 265 -0.69 4.87 9.32
N PRO A 266 -0.27 4.25 10.44
CA PRO A 266 -0.39 4.84 11.77
C PRO A 266 0.06 6.30 11.83
N ASP A 267 -0.61 7.12 12.64
CA ASP A 267 -0.37 8.57 12.72
C ASP A 267 1.09 8.93 12.99
N TRP A 268 1.71 8.30 13.97
CA TRP A 268 3.12 8.50 14.29
C TRP A 268 4.08 8.16 13.14
N ILE A 269 3.72 7.20 12.27
CA ILE A 269 4.48 6.88 11.06
C ILE A 269 4.31 8.00 10.04
N VAL A 270 3.08 8.49 9.83
CA VAL A 270 2.82 9.65 8.97
C VAL A 270 3.63 10.86 9.44
N ARG A 271 3.62 11.13 10.75
CA ARG A 271 4.39 12.23 11.35
C ARG A 271 5.89 12.07 11.12
N TYR A 272 6.43 10.90 11.43
CA TYR A 272 7.83 10.57 11.16
C TYR A 272 8.19 10.78 9.68
N MET A 273 7.33 10.36 8.75
CA MET A 273 7.57 10.53 7.32
C MET A 273 7.60 12.00 6.90
N VAL A 274 6.60 12.80 7.29
CA VAL A 274 6.48 14.21 6.91
C VAL A 274 7.57 15.06 7.56
N GLU A 275 7.81 14.90 8.86
CA GLU A 275 8.85 15.66 9.58
C GLU A 275 10.24 15.38 9.02
N ASN A 276 10.56 14.11 8.72
CA ASN A 276 11.88 13.74 8.19
C ASN A 276 12.05 13.96 6.68
N SER A 277 11.04 14.47 5.98
CA SER A 277 11.11 14.80 4.55
C SER A 277 10.79 16.26 4.27
N LEU A 278 9.52 16.67 4.41
CA LEU A 278 9.10 18.08 4.27
C LEU A 278 9.79 18.97 5.31
N GLY A 279 9.72 18.59 6.59
CA GLY A 279 10.35 19.34 7.67
C GLY A 279 11.88 19.39 7.51
N ARG A 280 12.49 18.26 7.16
CA ARG A 280 13.93 18.20 6.83
C ARG A 280 14.31 19.11 5.67
N TYR A 281 13.53 19.11 4.59
CA TYR A 281 13.81 19.98 3.46
C TYR A 281 13.78 21.44 3.89
N TYR A 282 12.79 21.85 4.67
CA TYR A 282 12.74 23.22 5.21
C TYR A 282 13.93 23.56 6.12
N ILE A 283 14.31 22.65 7.03
CA ILE A 283 15.49 22.81 7.88
C ILE A 283 16.76 22.95 7.05
N ASP A 284 16.96 22.10 6.04
CA ASP A 284 18.13 22.19 5.15
C ASP A 284 18.27 23.58 4.51
N GLN A 285 17.14 24.22 4.20
CA GLN A 285 17.11 25.56 3.62
C GLN A 285 17.43 26.64 4.66
N LYS A 286 16.89 26.52 5.88
CA LYS A 286 17.26 27.42 6.98
C LYS A 286 18.75 27.32 7.29
N MET A 287 19.29 26.11 7.32
CA MET A 287 20.72 25.86 7.52
C MET A 287 21.60 26.34 6.36
N ALA A 288 21.04 26.68 5.19
CA ALA A 288 21.76 27.33 4.11
C ALA A 288 22.03 28.81 4.40
N ASN A 289 21.23 29.43 5.26
CA ASN A 289 21.39 30.83 5.66
C ASN A 289 22.60 30.96 6.60
N PRO A 290 23.62 31.78 6.26
CA PRO A 290 24.80 31.96 7.11
C PRO A 290 24.49 32.60 8.48
N ASN A 291 23.31 33.21 8.64
CA ASN A 291 22.86 33.78 9.91
C ASN A 291 22.07 32.80 10.78
N GLU A 292 21.78 31.59 10.29
CA GLU A 292 21.15 30.55 11.11
C GLU A 292 22.17 30.02 12.12
N THR A 293 21.84 30.14 13.41
CA THR A 293 22.73 29.75 14.52
C THR A 293 22.22 28.55 15.29
N ARG A 294 20.96 28.16 15.05
CA ARG A 294 20.32 26.99 15.67
C ARG A 294 20.75 25.71 14.96
N THR A 295 20.71 24.62 15.70
CA THR A 295 20.89 23.26 15.20
C THR A 295 19.61 22.74 14.54
N GLU A 296 19.72 21.69 13.72
CA GLU A 296 18.55 21.02 13.12
C GLU A 296 17.53 20.60 14.19
N LYS A 297 18.01 20.15 15.35
CA LYS A 297 17.17 19.72 16.46
C LYS A 297 16.44 20.89 17.11
N GLU A 298 17.12 22.01 17.37
CA GLU A 298 16.50 23.18 17.98
C GLU A 298 15.38 23.74 17.08
N ILE A 299 15.59 23.79 15.76
CA ILE A 299 14.54 24.20 14.82
C ILE A 299 13.36 23.21 14.86
N ALA A 300 13.61 21.91 14.82
CA ALA A 300 12.55 20.90 14.90
C ALA A 300 11.76 20.98 16.23
N ASP A 301 12.46 21.20 17.35
CA ASP A 301 11.86 21.33 18.68
C ASP A 301 10.98 22.59 18.77
N GLU A 302 11.34 23.71 18.12
CA GLU A 302 10.50 24.91 18.03
C GLU A 302 9.15 24.65 17.33
N PHE A 303 9.11 23.77 16.34
CA PHE A 303 7.88 23.34 15.66
C PHE A 303 7.15 22.21 16.37
N GLY A 304 7.73 21.65 17.44
CA GLY A 304 7.20 20.50 18.16
C GLY A 304 7.27 19.18 17.38
N TRP A 305 8.21 19.03 16.45
CA TRP A 305 8.39 17.82 15.63
C TRP A 305 9.06 16.68 16.42
N GLN A 306 8.24 15.92 17.14
CA GLN A 306 8.67 14.86 18.06
C GLN A 306 9.34 13.66 17.36
N TYR A 307 9.08 13.47 16.07
CA TYR A 307 9.58 12.32 15.29
C TYR A 307 10.73 12.71 14.36
N TYR A 308 11.14 13.97 14.34
CA TYR A 308 12.29 14.43 13.57
C TYR A 308 13.59 13.80 14.08
N LEU A 309 14.38 13.25 13.17
CA LEU A 309 15.64 12.58 13.48
C LEU A 309 16.83 13.39 12.95
N PRO A 310 17.60 14.11 13.77
CA PRO A 310 18.71 14.94 13.29
C PRO A 310 19.72 14.17 12.44
N THR A 311 20.33 14.85 11.47
CA THR A 311 21.37 14.27 10.61
C THR A 311 22.53 13.75 11.46
N ALA A 312 23.01 12.54 11.17
CA ALA A 312 24.16 11.96 11.87
C ALA A 312 25.41 12.84 11.72
N GLU A 313 26.33 12.76 12.67
CA GLU A 313 27.62 13.46 12.55
C GLU A 313 28.38 12.95 11.31
N GLN A 314 28.67 13.85 10.38
CA GLN A 314 29.28 13.53 9.09
C GLN A 314 30.80 13.76 9.11
N PRO A 315 31.58 13.01 8.30
CA PRO A 315 32.97 13.36 7.99
C PRO A 315 33.08 14.77 7.37
N GLU A 316 34.22 15.44 7.55
CA GLU A 316 34.44 16.83 7.09
C GLU A 316 34.19 17.02 5.58
N ASP A 317 34.67 16.10 4.75
CA ASP A 317 34.48 16.10 3.30
C ASP A 317 33.00 15.96 2.89
N VAL A 318 32.22 15.23 3.69
CA VAL A 318 30.78 15.07 3.51
C VAL A 318 30.04 16.33 4.00
N GLN A 319 30.46 16.93 5.12
CA GLN A 319 29.88 18.19 5.60
C GLN A 319 30.00 19.30 4.55
N LEU A 320 31.16 19.41 3.90
CA LEU A 320 31.38 20.37 2.82
C LEU A 320 30.44 20.12 1.63
N GLN A 321 30.29 18.86 1.20
CA GLN A 321 29.34 18.50 0.14
C GLN A 321 27.90 18.90 0.49
N ILE A 322 27.47 18.67 1.75
CA ILE A 322 26.14 19.06 2.23
C ILE A 322 25.98 20.59 2.24
N GLN A 323 26.99 21.33 2.70
CA GLN A 323 26.95 22.79 2.74
C GLN A 323 26.87 23.41 1.34
N ASP A 324 27.65 22.90 0.40
CA ASP A 324 27.63 23.38 -1.00
C ASP A 324 26.27 23.12 -1.64
N GLU A 325 25.68 21.96 -1.36
CA GLU A 325 24.33 21.61 -1.84
C GLU A 325 23.25 22.54 -1.24
N ARG A 326 23.33 22.84 0.06
CA ARG A 326 22.41 23.77 0.75
C ARG A 326 22.50 25.19 0.18
N LYS A 327 23.72 25.71 -0.03
CA LYS A 327 23.94 27.05 -0.59
C LYS A 327 23.33 27.23 -1.97
N ALA A 328 23.31 26.19 -2.80
CA ALA A 328 22.70 26.23 -4.12
C ALA A 328 21.18 26.45 -4.11
N LYS A 329 20.54 26.43 -2.93
CA LYS A 329 19.08 26.52 -2.76
C LYS A 329 18.57 27.57 -1.78
N GLY A 330 19.45 28.36 -1.17
CA GLY A 330 19.08 29.24 -0.06
C GLY A 330 18.04 30.33 -0.37
N ASP A 331 17.57 30.44 -1.62
CA ASP A 331 16.53 31.36 -2.07
C ASP A 331 15.38 30.54 -2.69
N PHE A 332 14.30 30.32 -1.93
CA PHE A 332 13.09 29.67 -2.44
C PHE A 332 11.84 30.23 -1.75
N ALA A 333 10.74 30.31 -2.50
CA ALA A 333 9.45 30.68 -1.96
C ALA A 333 8.70 29.41 -1.51
N LEU A 334 8.09 29.42 -0.31
CA LEU A 334 7.31 28.27 0.17
C LEU A 334 6.20 27.84 -0.81
N GLN A 335 5.67 28.77 -1.60
CA GLN A 335 4.66 28.51 -2.63
C GLN A 335 5.17 27.66 -3.79
N GLU A 336 6.49 27.56 -3.98
CA GLU A 336 7.10 26.73 -5.03
C GLU A 336 7.36 25.30 -4.58
N LEU A 337 7.27 25.02 -3.27
CA LEU A 337 7.59 23.72 -2.70
C LEU A 337 6.44 22.72 -2.94
N LYS A 338 6.66 21.73 -3.81
CA LYS A 338 5.62 20.74 -4.14
C LYS A 338 5.82 19.43 -3.41
N LEU A 339 4.76 18.97 -2.75
CA LEU A 339 4.67 17.68 -2.07
C LEU A 339 3.62 16.80 -2.75
N ILE A 340 3.99 15.57 -3.09
CA ILE A 340 3.06 14.59 -3.63
C ILE A 340 2.93 13.33 -2.77
N ASP A 341 1.68 12.91 -2.58
CA ASP A 341 1.34 11.53 -2.23
C ASP A 341 0.75 10.79 -3.45
N PRO A 342 1.54 9.95 -4.14
CA PRO A 342 1.10 9.27 -5.36
C PRO A 342 0.17 8.06 -5.19
N SER A 343 -0.17 7.71 -3.95
CA SER A 343 -1.17 6.70 -3.60
C SER A 343 -1.81 7.11 -2.29
N MET A 344 -2.48 8.26 -2.35
CA MET A 344 -2.84 9.06 -1.17
C MET A 344 -3.87 8.41 -0.24
N GLY A 345 -4.62 7.42 -0.72
CA GLY A 345 -5.76 6.88 0.00
C GLY A 345 -6.73 8.00 0.38
N SER A 346 -7.20 8.01 1.62
CA SER A 346 -8.07 9.06 2.15
C SER A 346 -7.33 10.36 2.52
N GLY A 347 -6.06 10.51 2.12
CA GLY A 347 -5.29 11.75 2.27
C GLY A 347 -4.62 11.99 3.62
N HIS A 348 -4.48 10.98 4.49
CA HIS A 348 -3.93 11.15 5.85
C HIS A 348 -2.52 11.79 5.86
N ILE A 349 -1.64 11.40 4.93
CA ILE A 349 -0.32 12.03 4.75
C ILE A 349 -0.45 13.50 4.33
N LEU A 350 -1.35 13.79 3.39
CA LEU A 350 -1.57 15.15 2.89
C LEU A 350 -2.19 16.06 3.96
N VAL A 351 -3.06 15.53 4.83
CA VAL A 351 -3.67 16.25 5.94
C VAL A 351 -2.61 16.66 6.98
N TYR A 352 -1.69 15.77 7.36
CA TYR A 352 -0.60 16.16 8.25
C TYR A 352 0.43 17.07 7.57
N ALA A 353 0.71 16.85 6.27
CA ALA A 353 1.54 17.76 5.50
C ALA A 353 0.96 19.18 5.44
N PHE A 354 -0.38 19.32 5.38
CA PHE A 354 -1.05 20.61 5.47
C PHE A 354 -0.70 21.33 6.79
N ASP A 355 -0.74 20.62 7.91
CA ASP A 355 -0.39 21.20 9.22
C ASP A 355 1.06 21.65 9.29
N VAL A 356 1.98 20.81 8.79
CA VAL A 356 3.40 21.19 8.71
C VAL A 356 3.57 22.41 7.82
N PHE A 357 2.97 22.46 6.63
CA PHE A 357 3.03 23.66 5.79
C PHE A 357 2.43 24.89 6.47
N MET A 358 1.34 24.75 7.22
CA MET A 358 0.75 25.86 7.98
C MET A 358 1.79 26.44 8.96
N GLN A 359 2.46 25.59 9.73
CA GLN A 359 3.55 25.99 10.63
C GLN A 359 4.67 26.73 9.87
N LEU A 360 5.08 26.21 8.72
CA LEU A 360 6.13 26.84 7.90
C LEU A 360 5.72 28.22 7.40
N TYR A 361 4.51 28.36 6.87
CA TYR A 361 4.01 29.64 6.36
C TYR A 361 3.85 30.69 7.46
N GLU A 362 3.36 30.31 8.64
CA GLU A 362 3.26 31.20 9.79
C GLU A 362 4.64 31.66 10.28
N ALA A 363 5.63 30.76 10.29
CA ALA A 363 7.01 31.11 10.61
C ALA A 363 7.64 32.09 9.60
N GLU A 364 7.23 32.06 8.33
CA GLU A 364 7.58 33.07 7.31
C GLU A 364 6.68 34.32 7.34
N GLY A 365 5.81 34.46 8.34
CA GLY A 365 4.98 35.65 8.55
C GLY A 365 3.71 35.74 7.69
N GLN A 366 3.28 34.65 7.05
CA GLN A 366 1.99 34.61 6.36
C GLN A 366 0.84 34.42 7.36
N SER A 367 -0.30 35.06 7.09
CA SER A 367 -1.49 34.84 7.91
C SER A 367 -2.06 33.42 7.69
N PRO A 368 -2.63 32.76 8.71
CA PRO A 368 -3.19 31.42 8.58
C PRO A 368 -4.24 31.31 7.46
N ARG A 369 -5.01 32.38 7.26
CA ARG A 369 -5.99 32.47 6.17
C ARG A 369 -5.34 32.41 4.78
N THR A 370 -4.29 33.19 4.56
CA THR A 370 -3.56 33.22 3.28
C THR A 370 -2.80 31.91 3.08
N ALA A 371 -2.15 31.41 4.13
CA ALA A 371 -1.42 30.16 4.13
C ALA A 371 -2.33 28.99 3.68
N ALA A 372 -3.51 28.83 4.29
CA ALA A 372 -4.46 27.79 3.90
C ALA A 372 -4.79 27.78 2.40
N GLU A 373 -4.97 28.96 1.80
CA GLU A 373 -5.28 29.09 0.37
C GLU A 373 -4.08 28.74 -0.52
N LEU A 374 -2.88 29.16 -0.12
CA LEU A 374 -1.64 28.85 -0.84
C LEU A 374 -1.30 27.35 -0.76
N ILE A 375 -1.50 26.72 0.40
CA ILE A 375 -1.22 25.30 0.61
C ILE A 375 -2.08 24.43 -0.33
N LEU A 376 -3.39 24.67 -0.35
CA LEU A 376 -4.32 23.92 -1.21
C LEU A 376 -4.02 24.13 -2.70
N LYS A 377 -3.61 25.35 -3.08
CA LYS A 377 -3.40 25.71 -4.48
C LYS A 377 -2.06 25.22 -5.03
N ASN A 378 -0.99 25.33 -4.24
CA ASN A 378 0.38 25.24 -4.77
C ASN A 378 1.20 24.09 -4.21
N ASN A 379 0.92 23.63 -2.98
CA ASN A 379 1.85 22.78 -2.24
C ASN A 379 1.48 21.30 -2.26
N LEU A 380 0.20 20.97 -2.10
CA LEU A 380 -0.25 19.58 -1.92
C LEU A 380 -0.78 18.98 -3.22
N PHE A 381 -0.24 17.81 -3.58
CA PHE A 381 -0.61 17.02 -4.74
C PHE A 381 -0.89 15.58 -4.32
N GLY A 382 -1.88 14.94 -4.94
CA GLY A 382 -2.24 13.57 -4.59
C GLY A 382 -2.86 12.80 -5.74
N LEU A 383 -2.59 11.50 -5.79
CA LEU A 383 -3.18 10.58 -6.76
C LEU A 383 -3.66 9.31 -6.06
N ASP A 384 -4.81 8.80 -6.46
CA ASP A 384 -5.27 7.46 -6.09
C ASP A 384 -6.01 6.79 -7.26
N ILE A 385 -6.16 5.48 -7.24
CA ILE A 385 -6.98 4.75 -8.22
C ILE A 385 -8.44 4.62 -7.75
N ASP A 386 -8.70 4.75 -6.45
CA ASP A 386 -10.05 4.63 -5.88
C ASP A 386 -10.73 6.00 -5.79
N GLN A 387 -11.80 6.18 -6.57
CA GLN A 387 -12.66 7.36 -6.53
C GLN A 387 -13.11 7.71 -5.11
N ARG A 388 -13.41 6.69 -4.32
CA ARG A 388 -13.92 6.83 -2.96
C ARG A 388 -12.88 7.41 -2.02
N ALA A 389 -11.63 6.97 -2.17
CA ALA A 389 -10.51 7.47 -1.39
C ALA A 389 -10.20 8.93 -1.76
N PHE A 390 -10.20 9.24 -3.05
CA PHE A 390 -10.07 10.60 -3.57
C PHE A 390 -11.11 11.56 -2.99
N GLN A 391 -12.39 11.19 -2.99
CA GLN A 391 -13.47 12.04 -2.46
C GLN A 391 -13.22 12.43 -1.00
N LEU A 392 -12.71 11.49 -0.20
CA LEU A 392 -12.38 11.73 1.21
C LEU A 392 -11.12 12.57 1.39
N ALA A 393 -10.08 12.33 0.59
CA ALA A 393 -8.88 13.17 0.60
C ALA A 393 -9.20 14.62 0.21
N TYR A 394 -10.00 14.80 -0.84
CA TYR A 394 -10.53 16.10 -1.26
C TYR A 394 -11.28 16.80 -0.12
N PHE A 395 -12.27 16.11 0.47
CA PHE A 395 -13.05 16.66 1.57
C PHE A 395 -12.17 17.02 2.76
N ALA A 396 -11.25 16.14 3.16
CA ALA A 396 -10.36 16.35 4.28
C ALA A 396 -9.51 17.61 4.11
N LEU A 397 -8.90 17.79 2.93
CA LEU A 397 -8.12 18.98 2.62
C LEU A 397 -8.97 20.26 2.61
N MET A 398 -10.19 20.21 2.05
CA MET A 398 -11.10 21.36 2.07
C MET A 398 -11.52 21.73 3.49
N MET A 399 -11.75 20.74 4.37
CA MET A 399 -12.06 20.97 5.78
C MET A 399 -10.88 21.55 6.55
N LYS A 400 -9.64 21.07 6.30
CA LYS A 400 -8.42 21.69 6.86
C LYS A 400 -8.28 23.14 6.40
N GLY A 401 -8.56 23.44 5.14
CA GLY A 401 -8.63 24.83 4.68
C GLY A 401 -9.70 25.64 5.43
N ARG A 402 -10.92 25.08 5.54
CA ARG A 402 -12.08 25.74 6.17
C ARG A 402 -11.89 26.03 7.65
N GLN A 403 -11.07 25.23 8.35
CA GLN A 403 -10.64 25.46 9.73
C GLN A 403 -9.95 26.82 9.89
N TYR A 404 -9.07 27.19 8.96
CA TYR A 404 -8.31 28.45 9.03
C TYR A 404 -8.95 29.61 8.24
N SER A 405 -9.83 29.32 7.29
CA SER A 405 -10.45 30.34 6.44
C SER A 405 -11.93 30.04 6.16
N ARG A 406 -12.81 30.80 6.82
CA ARG A 406 -14.28 30.68 6.72
C ARG A 406 -14.82 30.77 5.28
N ARG A 407 -14.09 31.42 4.38
CA ARG A 407 -14.49 31.65 2.99
C ARG A 407 -13.91 30.63 1.99
N ILE A 408 -13.15 29.62 2.44
CA ILE A 408 -12.52 28.62 1.56
C ILE A 408 -13.51 27.99 0.58
N LEU A 409 -14.65 27.54 1.09
CA LEU A 409 -15.70 26.90 0.29
C LEU A 409 -16.31 27.83 -0.75
N SER A 410 -16.40 29.13 -0.45
CA SER A 410 -16.91 30.14 -1.40
C SER A 410 -15.88 30.60 -2.45
N LYS A 411 -14.60 30.25 -2.29
CA LYS A 411 -13.51 30.69 -3.18
C LYS A 411 -13.32 29.80 -4.41
N GLN A 412 -14.07 28.70 -4.53
CA GLN A 412 -13.95 27.73 -5.61
C GLN A 412 -12.49 27.23 -5.78
N LEU A 413 -11.77 27.10 -4.67
CA LEU A 413 -10.43 26.52 -4.67
C LEU A 413 -10.55 25.02 -4.89
N ARG A 414 -9.69 24.49 -5.77
CA ARG A 414 -9.59 23.06 -6.02
C ARG A 414 -8.20 22.58 -5.62
N PRO A 415 -8.07 21.66 -4.65
CA PRO A 415 -6.79 21.05 -4.33
C PRO A 415 -6.30 20.17 -5.48
N ASN A 416 -4.99 19.97 -5.61
CA ASN A 416 -4.39 19.17 -6.69
C ASN A 416 -4.39 17.66 -6.40
N VAL A 417 -5.53 17.14 -5.93
CA VAL A 417 -5.76 15.71 -5.70
C VAL A 417 -6.65 15.17 -6.80
N TYR A 418 -6.38 13.97 -7.30
CA TYR A 418 -7.14 13.38 -8.41
C TYR A 418 -7.20 11.87 -8.36
N VAL A 419 -8.21 11.31 -9.03
CA VAL A 419 -8.24 9.89 -9.40
C VAL A 419 -7.44 9.71 -10.68
N VAL A 420 -6.68 8.62 -10.78
CA VAL A 420 -5.99 8.26 -12.02
C VAL A 420 -7.04 7.87 -13.08
N PRO A 421 -7.13 8.60 -14.22
CA PRO A 421 -8.14 8.34 -15.24
C PRO A 421 -8.00 6.93 -15.81
N ASN A 422 -9.14 6.28 -16.06
CA ASN A 422 -9.21 4.99 -16.72
C ASN A 422 -10.00 5.12 -18.02
N ASN A 423 -9.29 5.22 -19.14
CA ASN A 423 -9.90 5.54 -20.42
C ASN A 423 -9.98 4.31 -21.35
N SER A 424 -11.07 3.55 -21.27
CA SER A 424 -11.34 2.46 -22.22
C SER A 424 -12.15 2.90 -23.46
N GLU A 425 -12.77 4.08 -23.44
CA GLU A 425 -13.81 4.47 -24.39
C GLU A 425 -13.39 5.57 -25.39
N ILE A 426 -12.32 6.33 -25.12
CA ILE A 426 -11.83 7.40 -26.02
C ILE A 426 -10.67 6.87 -26.85
N GLY A 427 -10.85 6.78 -28.16
CA GLY A 427 -9.81 6.47 -29.15
C GLY A 427 -9.49 7.66 -30.06
N GLU A 428 -8.75 7.39 -31.14
CA GLU A 428 -8.35 8.41 -32.10
C GLU A 428 -9.54 9.04 -32.84
N ALA A 429 -10.58 8.26 -33.13
CA ALA A 429 -11.78 8.76 -33.79
C ALA A 429 -12.56 9.73 -32.89
N GLU A 430 -12.69 9.41 -31.60
CA GLU A 430 -13.35 10.26 -30.61
C GLU A 430 -12.56 11.56 -30.36
N LEU A 431 -11.21 11.49 -30.37
CA LEU A 431 -10.36 12.69 -30.26
C LEU A 431 -10.56 13.68 -31.41
N GLN A 432 -10.94 13.22 -32.61
CA GLN A 432 -11.25 14.13 -33.73
C GLN A 432 -12.56 14.90 -33.54
N LEU A 433 -13.43 14.44 -32.63
CA LEU A 433 -14.70 15.10 -32.29
C LEU A 433 -14.54 16.16 -31.18
N VAL A 434 -13.36 16.24 -30.57
CA VAL A 434 -13.05 17.18 -29.49
C VAL A 434 -13.06 18.60 -30.04
N GLN A 435 -13.88 19.46 -29.42
CA GLN A 435 -14.08 20.85 -29.87
C GLN A 435 -13.12 21.83 -29.16
N MET A 436 -12.14 21.33 -28.40
CA MET A 436 -11.13 22.15 -27.72
C MET A 436 -10.20 22.85 -28.72
N GLN A 437 -9.93 24.14 -28.45
CA GLN A 437 -9.03 24.95 -29.26
C GLN A 437 -7.66 25.09 -28.58
N PHE A 438 -6.65 24.40 -29.12
CA PHE A 438 -5.28 24.48 -28.63
C PHE A 438 -4.44 25.47 -29.45
N ASN A 439 -3.42 26.07 -28.82
CA ASN A 439 -2.48 26.98 -29.49
C ASN A 439 -1.74 26.28 -30.65
N ASP A 440 -1.25 25.05 -30.43
CA ASP A 440 -0.76 24.14 -31.46
C ASP A 440 -1.63 22.88 -31.50
N GLN A 441 -2.60 22.87 -32.42
CA GLN A 441 -3.54 21.76 -32.63
C GLN A 441 -2.85 20.44 -32.97
N LYS A 442 -1.79 20.47 -33.78
CA LYS A 442 -1.12 19.24 -34.23
C LYS A 442 -0.37 18.59 -33.08
N LYS A 443 0.37 19.38 -32.31
CA LYS A 443 1.07 18.91 -31.10
C LYS A 443 0.07 18.45 -30.04
N ALA A 444 -1.02 19.20 -29.83
CA ALA A 444 -2.07 18.81 -28.90
C ALA A 444 -2.69 17.46 -29.24
N LEU A 445 -3.06 17.21 -30.50
CA LEU A 445 -3.61 15.91 -30.91
C LEU A 445 -2.63 14.75 -30.65
N GLN A 446 -1.34 14.94 -30.95
CA GLN A 446 -0.30 13.95 -30.67
C GLN A 446 -0.14 13.67 -29.16
N ASP A 447 -0.15 14.72 -28.35
CA ASP A 447 0.02 14.60 -26.90
C ASP A 447 -1.24 13.99 -26.26
N LEU A 448 -2.43 14.36 -26.72
CA LEU A 448 -3.71 13.76 -26.31
C LEU A 448 -3.78 12.27 -26.65
N LEU A 449 -3.32 11.85 -27.84
CA LEU A 449 -3.23 10.43 -28.18
C LEU A 449 -2.30 9.68 -27.23
N THR A 450 -1.20 10.30 -26.81
CA THR A 450 -0.27 9.72 -25.85
C THR A 450 -0.90 9.59 -24.45
N LEU A 451 -1.64 10.60 -24.00
CA LEU A 451 -2.39 10.56 -22.74
C LEU A 451 -3.46 9.47 -22.77
N VAL A 452 -4.27 9.43 -23.83
CA VAL A 452 -5.35 8.45 -24.04
C VAL A 452 -4.82 7.02 -23.99
N GLU A 453 -3.73 6.71 -24.70
CA GLU A 453 -3.14 5.37 -24.67
C GLU A 453 -2.49 5.07 -23.31
N GLY A 454 -1.88 6.07 -22.66
CA GLY A 454 -1.30 5.93 -21.32
C GLY A 454 -2.33 5.59 -20.24
N PHE A 455 -3.49 6.23 -20.28
CA PHE A 455 -4.58 6.04 -19.31
C PHE A 455 -5.53 4.89 -19.65
N LYS A 456 -5.29 4.17 -20.75
CA LYS A 456 -6.13 3.04 -21.17
C LYS A 456 -6.37 1.98 -20.10
N ASN A 457 -5.38 1.78 -19.23
CA ASN A 457 -5.46 0.85 -18.10
C ASN A 457 -5.14 1.55 -16.77
N GLY A 458 -5.54 2.82 -16.62
CA GLY A 458 -5.21 3.62 -15.45
C GLY A 458 -5.72 3.05 -14.13
N ALA A 459 -6.85 2.32 -14.14
CA ALA A 459 -7.36 1.63 -12.97
C ALA A 459 -6.44 0.49 -12.46
N GLU A 460 -5.63 -0.12 -13.35
CA GLU A 460 -4.66 -1.17 -12.97
C GLU A 460 -3.25 -0.63 -12.73
N LEU A 461 -2.83 0.37 -13.52
CA LEU A 461 -1.47 0.89 -13.51
C LEU A 461 -1.29 2.03 -12.51
N GLY A 462 -2.34 2.80 -12.24
CA GLY A 462 -2.33 3.93 -11.33
C GLY A 462 -1.20 4.92 -11.63
N SER A 463 -0.57 5.39 -10.57
CA SER A 463 0.47 6.43 -10.64
C SER A 463 1.86 5.91 -11.07
N LEU A 464 1.95 4.63 -11.49
CA LEU A 464 3.11 4.07 -12.17
C LEU A 464 3.22 4.50 -13.63
N ILE A 465 2.14 5.06 -14.20
CA ILE A 465 2.15 5.65 -15.54
C ILE A 465 3.19 6.79 -15.56
N LYS A 466 3.93 6.86 -16.67
CA LYS A 466 4.98 7.86 -16.89
C LYS A 466 4.81 8.48 -18.27
N PHE A 467 4.83 9.80 -18.31
CA PHE A 467 4.86 10.59 -19.54
C PHE A 467 6.19 11.35 -19.64
N GLU A 468 6.63 11.58 -20.87
CA GLU A 468 7.83 12.36 -21.18
C GLU A 468 7.57 13.22 -22.42
N GLY A 469 7.95 14.50 -22.36
CA GLY A 469 7.94 15.39 -23.52
C GLY A 469 6.55 15.86 -23.97
N LEU A 470 5.52 15.73 -23.13
CA LEU A 470 4.20 16.30 -23.40
C LEU A 470 4.17 17.80 -23.06
N ASP A 471 3.53 18.59 -23.90
CA ASP A 471 3.39 20.03 -23.75
C ASP A 471 2.08 20.38 -23.02
N PHE A 472 2.12 20.32 -21.69
CA PHE A 472 0.94 20.61 -20.86
C PHE A 472 0.52 22.07 -20.89
N GLU A 473 1.42 23.01 -21.20
CA GLU A 473 1.04 24.42 -21.39
C GLU A 473 0.16 24.57 -22.63
N ASN A 474 0.52 23.93 -23.74
CA ASN A 474 -0.33 23.87 -24.92
C ASN A 474 -1.65 23.14 -24.64
N LEU A 475 -1.63 21.97 -23.98
CA LEU A 475 -2.85 21.22 -23.67
C LEU A 475 -3.82 22.01 -22.77
N LYS A 476 -3.31 22.73 -21.77
CA LYS A 476 -4.15 23.56 -20.88
C LYS A 476 -4.80 24.74 -21.61
N SER A 477 -4.23 25.24 -22.71
CA SER A 477 -4.83 26.32 -23.51
C SER A 477 -6.23 25.96 -24.05
N GLY A 478 -6.47 24.67 -24.32
CA GLY A 478 -7.76 24.16 -24.82
C GLY A 478 -8.86 24.00 -23.77
N LEU A 479 -8.54 24.14 -22.48
CA LEU A 479 -9.49 23.96 -21.38
C LEU A 479 -10.43 25.15 -21.14
N ASN A 480 -10.23 26.27 -21.85
CA ASN A 480 -10.96 27.53 -21.64
C ASN A 480 -12.35 27.59 -22.31
N ASN A 481 -12.78 26.55 -23.03
CA ASN A 481 -14.07 26.53 -23.74
C ASN A 481 -15.26 26.22 -22.81
N THR A 482 -16.36 26.96 -22.99
CA THR A 482 -17.53 26.97 -22.08
C THR A 482 -18.60 25.90 -22.38
N ASN A 483 -18.49 25.16 -23.49
CA ASN A 483 -19.36 24.02 -23.79
C ASN A 483 -18.58 22.72 -23.57
N ILE A 484 -18.83 22.06 -22.44
CA ILE A 484 -18.12 20.84 -22.04
C ILE A 484 -19.00 19.64 -22.39
N SER A 485 -18.63 18.88 -23.42
CA SER A 485 -19.15 17.53 -23.63
C SER A 485 -18.58 16.56 -22.59
N PHE A 486 -19.17 15.37 -22.46
CA PHE A 486 -18.61 14.31 -21.59
C PHE A 486 -17.14 14.00 -21.92
N PHE A 487 -16.80 13.96 -23.21
CA PHE A 487 -15.43 13.72 -23.67
C PHE A 487 -14.47 14.84 -23.26
N ASP A 488 -14.94 16.10 -23.26
CA ASP A 488 -14.12 17.24 -22.87
C ASP A 488 -13.73 17.18 -21.39
N GLN A 489 -14.63 16.71 -20.51
CA GLN A 489 -14.35 16.53 -19.09
C GLN A 489 -13.30 15.44 -18.85
N SER A 490 -13.47 14.27 -19.48
CA SER A 490 -12.50 13.17 -19.39
C SER A 490 -11.11 13.58 -19.90
N ILE A 491 -11.04 14.37 -20.99
CA ILE A 491 -9.79 14.91 -21.52
C ILE A 491 -9.15 15.90 -20.55
N LYS A 492 -9.95 16.80 -19.96
CA LYS A 492 -9.47 17.74 -18.95
C LYS A 492 -8.82 17.02 -17.77
N GLU A 493 -9.43 15.95 -17.27
CA GLU A 493 -8.88 15.13 -16.19
C GLU A 493 -7.58 14.45 -16.62
N MET A 494 -7.52 13.87 -17.81
CA MET A 494 -6.29 13.29 -18.36
C MET A 494 -5.15 14.31 -18.50
N ILE A 495 -5.44 15.55 -18.92
CA ILE A 495 -4.45 16.62 -19.03
C ILE A 495 -3.89 16.96 -17.63
N LEU A 496 -4.77 17.18 -16.65
CA LEU A 496 -4.37 17.54 -15.29
C LEU A 496 -3.56 16.43 -14.62
N VAL A 497 -4.04 15.18 -14.69
CA VAL A 497 -3.34 14.04 -14.08
C VAL A 497 -2.05 13.70 -14.84
N GLY A 498 -2.05 13.84 -16.17
CA GLY A 498 -0.85 13.71 -16.98
C GLY A 498 0.25 14.67 -16.56
N GLU A 499 -0.10 15.94 -16.29
CA GLU A 499 0.83 16.97 -15.83
C GLU A 499 1.44 16.58 -14.48
N LEU A 500 0.60 16.14 -13.55
CA LEU A 500 1.03 15.63 -12.24
C LEU A 500 1.98 14.43 -12.35
N LEU A 501 1.77 13.56 -13.33
CA LEU A 501 2.62 12.39 -13.54
C LEU A 501 3.96 12.73 -14.22
N GLN A 502 4.02 13.78 -15.04
CA GLN A 502 5.25 14.23 -15.70
C GLN A 502 6.08 15.18 -14.83
N GLN A 503 5.46 16.00 -13.98
CA GLN A 503 6.15 17.02 -13.20
C GLN A 503 7.13 16.43 -12.16
N LYS A 504 8.07 17.27 -11.70
CA LYS A 504 8.97 16.98 -10.59
C LYS A 504 8.44 17.57 -9.29
N TYR A 505 8.84 16.96 -8.18
CA TYR A 505 8.44 17.34 -6.83
C TYR A 505 9.64 17.38 -5.90
N GLU A 506 9.69 18.33 -4.99
CA GLU A 506 10.75 18.39 -3.98
C GLU A 506 10.53 17.29 -2.94
N ILE A 507 9.27 16.96 -2.63
CA ILE A 507 8.91 15.98 -1.61
C ILE A 507 7.92 14.95 -2.20
N GLY A 508 8.25 13.66 -2.08
CA GLY A 508 7.32 12.56 -2.30
C GLY A 508 7.16 11.77 -1.01
N ILE A 509 5.92 11.51 -0.59
CA ILE A 509 5.63 10.76 0.64
C ILE A 509 4.49 9.81 0.36
N THR A 510 4.65 8.50 0.58
CA THR A 510 3.53 7.58 0.42
C THR A 510 3.68 6.26 1.17
N ASN A 511 2.55 5.60 1.42
CA ASN A 511 2.49 4.17 1.68
C ASN A 511 1.97 3.47 0.41
N PRO A 512 2.88 3.01 -0.48
CA PRO A 512 2.49 2.48 -1.77
C PRO A 512 1.72 1.15 -1.64
N PRO A 513 0.97 0.74 -2.69
CA PRO A 513 0.24 -0.52 -2.67
C PRO A 513 1.17 -1.74 -2.61
N TYR A 514 0.77 -2.74 -1.83
CA TYR A 514 1.53 -3.97 -1.59
C TYR A 514 0.90 -5.13 -2.37
N MET A 515 1.56 -5.60 -3.44
CA MET A 515 1.11 -6.74 -4.21
C MET A 515 2.29 -7.38 -4.95
N GLY A 516 2.62 -8.62 -4.60
CA GLY A 516 3.65 -9.39 -5.29
C GLY A 516 3.22 -9.78 -6.71
N SER A 517 4.19 -10.02 -7.58
CA SER A 517 3.95 -10.36 -8.99
C SER A 517 3.04 -11.57 -9.25
N SER A 518 2.86 -12.45 -8.26
CA SER A 518 1.87 -13.54 -8.29
C SER A 518 0.43 -13.04 -8.32
N GLY A 519 0.14 -11.85 -7.79
CA GLY A 519 -1.18 -11.21 -7.85
C GLY A 519 -1.47 -10.49 -9.18
N PHE A 520 -0.45 -10.14 -9.96
CA PHE A 520 -0.61 -9.28 -11.15
C PHE A 520 -1.46 -9.93 -12.24
N GLY A 521 -2.50 -9.23 -12.68
CA GLY A 521 -3.23 -9.51 -13.91
C GLY A 521 -2.35 -9.41 -15.16
N PRO A 522 -2.86 -9.81 -16.34
CA PRO A 522 -2.09 -9.85 -17.58
C PRO A 522 -1.50 -8.48 -17.99
N VAL A 523 -2.26 -7.39 -17.82
CA VAL A 523 -1.84 -6.03 -18.17
C VAL A 523 -0.69 -5.59 -17.28
N LEU A 524 -0.89 -5.59 -15.96
CA LEU A 524 0.15 -5.21 -14.99
C LEU A 524 1.41 -6.11 -15.09
N SER A 525 1.24 -7.41 -15.36
CA SER A 525 2.36 -8.35 -15.57
C SER A 525 3.19 -8.02 -16.80
N LYS A 526 2.55 -7.65 -17.92
CA LYS A 526 3.24 -7.22 -19.14
C LYS A 526 3.92 -5.86 -18.94
N PHE A 527 3.21 -4.93 -18.30
CA PHE A 527 3.70 -3.59 -18.02
C PHE A 527 4.93 -3.61 -17.10
N SER A 528 4.87 -4.30 -15.96
CA SER A 528 5.97 -4.42 -14.99
C SER A 528 7.25 -4.98 -15.63
N LYS A 529 7.15 -6.04 -16.44
CA LYS A 529 8.30 -6.63 -17.15
C LYS A 529 8.93 -5.67 -18.16
N LYS A 530 8.12 -4.84 -18.81
CA LYS A 530 8.57 -3.91 -19.86
C LYS A 530 9.14 -2.62 -19.27
N GLN A 531 8.42 -1.98 -18.35
CA GLN A 531 8.73 -0.64 -17.85
C GLN A 531 9.58 -0.65 -16.57
N TYR A 532 9.50 -1.72 -15.78
CA TYR A 532 10.11 -1.82 -14.45
C TYR A 532 10.91 -3.13 -14.27
N PRO A 533 11.83 -3.49 -15.19
CA PRO A 533 12.49 -4.80 -15.16
C PRO A 533 13.29 -5.09 -13.89
N ASN A 534 13.76 -4.03 -13.20
CA ASN A 534 14.56 -4.10 -11.97
C ASN A 534 13.71 -4.23 -10.69
N SER A 535 12.43 -3.86 -10.75
CA SER A 535 11.53 -3.74 -9.60
C SER A 535 10.19 -4.48 -9.77
N LYS A 536 9.96 -5.17 -10.90
CA LYS A 536 8.76 -5.95 -11.28
C LYS A 536 8.28 -7.02 -10.29
N SER A 537 9.03 -7.28 -9.23
CA SER A 537 8.75 -8.32 -8.25
C SER A 537 7.55 -7.96 -7.36
N ASP A 538 7.31 -6.67 -7.11
CA ASP A 538 6.21 -6.15 -6.29
C ASP A 538 5.82 -4.72 -6.70
N LEU A 539 4.56 -4.31 -6.47
CA LEU A 539 4.09 -2.94 -6.70
C LEU A 539 4.87 -1.91 -5.88
N PHE A 540 5.11 -2.14 -4.59
CA PHE A 540 5.81 -1.14 -3.76
C PHE A 540 7.22 -0.87 -4.30
N ALA A 541 7.88 -1.89 -4.87
CA ALA A 541 9.21 -1.77 -5.44
C ALA A 541 9.17 -0.95 -6.75
N MET A 542 8.16 -1.16 -7.59
CA MET A 542 7.94 -0.34 -8.78
C MET A 542 7.68 1.13 -8.40
N PHE A 543 6.93 1.37 -7.32
CA PHE A 543 6.72 2.72 -6.77
C PHE A 543 8.02 3.37 -6.31
N MET A 544 8.88 2.64 -5.58
CA MET A 544 10.21 3.14 -5.20
C MET A 544 11.02 3.56 -6.43
N GLU A 545 11.09 2.72 -7.46
CA GLU A 545 11.85 3.03 -8.68
C GLU A 545 11.27 4.24 -9.44
N ARG A 546 9.94 4.28 -9.62
CA ARG A 546 9.26 5.37 -10.33
C ARG A 546 9.46 6.68 -9.59
N TRP A 547 9.06 6.76 -8.33
CA TRP A 547 8.94 8.01 -7.61
C TRP A 547 10.29 8.57 -7.17
N ASN A 548 11.31 7.73 -6.94
CA ASN A 548 12.70 8.21 -6.81
C ASN A 548 13.15 9.03 -8.03
N LYS A 549 12.71 8.67 -9.24
CA LYS A 549 13.05 9.41 -10.48
C LYS A 549 12.21 10.66 -10.67
N ALA A 550 11.09 10.81 -9.96
CA ALA A 550 10.20 11.96 -10.09
C ALA A 550 10.45 13.05 -9.04
N ILE A 551 11.32 12.78 -8.08
CA ILE A 551 11.77 13.80 -7.14
C ILE A 551 12.77 14.72 -7.85
N SER A 552 12.68 16.02 -7.59
CA SER A 552 13.64 17.05 -8.00
C SER A 552 15.03 16.68 -7.46
N CYS A 553 16.09 17.11 -8.15
CA CYS A 553 17.44 16.91 -7.62
C CYS A 553 17.48 17.40 -6.17
N THR A 554 18.08 16.62 -5.27
CA THR A 554 18.23 16.93 -3.84
C THR A 554 16.94 17.09 -3.02
N GLY A 555 15.78 16.70 -3.58
CA GLY A 555 14.53 16.51 -2.83
C GLY A 555 14.50 15.18 -2.07
N TYR A 556 13.40 14.91 -1.38
CA TYR A 556 13.22 13.71 -0.54
C TYR A 556 12.04 12.85 -1.02
N ASN A 557 12.30 11.56 -1.24
CA ASN A 557 11.26 10.54 -1.38
C ASN A 557 11.20 9.71 -0.09
N THR A 558 10.02 9.59 0.50
CA THR A 558 9.80 8.84 1.73
C THR A 558 8.70 7.81 1.55
N MET A 559 9.01 6.55 1.79
CA MET A 559 8.03 5.47 1.63
C MET A 559 8.07 4.48 2.78
N VAL A 560 6.89 4.00 3.17
CA VAL A 560 6.75 2.79 4.01
C VAL A 560 6.62 1.59 3.09
N THR A 561 7.56 0.65 3.11
CA THR A 561 7.56 -0.50 2.20
C THR A 561 7.83 -1.81 2.95
N MET A 562 7.55 -2.97 2.34
CA MET A 562 7.93 -4.25 2.94
C MET A 562 9.46 -4.38 3.06
N GLN A 563 9.98 -4.88 4.19
CA GLN A 563 11.43 -5.05 4.40
C GLN A 563 12.11 -6.00 3.39
N SER A 564 11.34 -6.76 2.60
CA SER A 564 11.85 -7.75 1.65
C SER A 564 12.82 -7.14 0.63
N TRP A 565 12.63 -5.88 0.22
CA TRP A 565 13.52 -5.20 -0.70
C TRP A 565 14.91 -4.96 -0.13
N MET A 566 15.09 -4.97 1.20
CA MET A 566 16.39 -4.78 1.84
C MET A 566 17.31 -5.99 1.63
N PHE A 567 16.75 -7.18 1.40
CA PHE A 567 17.51 -8.44 1.46
C PHE A 567 17.36 -9.32 0.21
N LEU A 568 16.13 -9.54 -0.26
CA LEU A 568 15.88 -10.59 -1.26
C LEU A 568 16.55 -10.27 -2.60
N THR A 569 17.07 -11.32 -3.25
CA THR A 569 17.76 -11.24 -4.55
C THR A 569 16.86 -10.65 -5.66
N SER A 570 15.53 -10.86 -5.57
CA SER A 570 14.54 -10.31 -6.50
C SER A 570 14.50 -8.78 -6.56
N TYR A 571 15.15 -8.09 -5.62
CA TYR A 571 15.25 -6.62 -5.55
C TYR A 571 16.71 -6.12 -5.65
N GLU A 572 17.69 -7.00 -5.89
CA GLU A 572 19.11 -6.64 -5.91
C GLU A 572 19.42 -5.53 -6.94
N SER A 573 18.89 -5.64 -8.17
CA SER A 573 19.10 -4.63 -9.21
C SER A 573 18.53 -3.26 -8.83
N MET A 574 17.33 -3.24 -8.24
CA MET A 574 16.71 -2.01 -7.74
C MET A 574 17.52 -1.42 -6.59
N ARG A 575 17.93 -2.23 -5.59
CA ARG A 575 18.78 -1.78 -4.47
C ARG A 575 20.06 -1.13 -4.97
N LYS A 576 20.78 -1.78 -5.88
CA LYS A 576 22.03 -1.24 -6.46
C LYS A 576 21.80 0.07 -7.18
N SER A 577 20.68 0.21 -7.92
CA SER A 577 20.32 1.48 -8.55
C SER A 577 20.12 2.58 -7.51
N ILE A 578 19.35 2.33 -6.45
CA ILE A 578 19.10 3.31 -5.37
C ILE A 578 20.42 3.73 -4.72
N LEU A 579 21.27 2.77 -4.36
CA LEU A 579 22.56 3.04 -3.70
C LEU A 579 23.56 3.80 -4.59
N ALA A 580 23.38 3.76 -5.92
CA ALA A 580 24.25 4.45 -6.87
C ALA A 580 23.80 5.87 -7.21
N THR A 581 22.50 6.17 -7.10
CA THR A 581 21.92 7.45 -7.55
C THR A 581 21.32 8.30 -6.44
N ASN A 582 21.13 7.74 -5.25
CA ASN A 582 20.44 8.39 -4.15
C ASN A 582 21.21 8.20 -2.83
N THR A 583 20.86 9.00 -1.82
CA THR A 583 21.37 8.88 -0.45
C THR A 583 20.25 8.48 0.49
N ILE A 584 20.40 7.40 1.25
CA ILE A 584 19.49 7.02 2.33
C ILE A 584 19.83 7.89 3.54
N ALA A 585 18.99 8.90 3.80
CA ALA A 585 19.18 9.80 4.94
C ALA A 585 18.87 9.07 6.25
N ASN A 586 17.66 8.52 6.34
CA ASN A 586 17.16 7.82 7.52
C ASN A 586 16.38 6.56 7.10
N MET A 587 16.45 5.52 7.94
CA MET A 587 15.62 4.32 7.80
C MET A 587 15.11 3.86 9.17
N MET A 588 13.79 3.72 9.27
CA MET A 588 13.09 3.09 10.38
C MET A 588 12.68 1.69 9.96
N HIS A 589 13.38 0.67 10.43
CA HIS A 589 13.14 -0.74 10.13
C HIS A 589 12.22 -1.36 11.19
N MET A 590 11.05 -1.83 10.81
CA MET A 590 10.01 -2.30 11.72
C MET A 590 9.79 -3.81 11.56
N GLU A 591 9.81 -4.55 12.67
CA GLU A 591 9.50 -5.98 12.68
C GLU A 591 8.00 -6.24 12.37
N ASN A 592 7.67 -7.52 12.15
CA ASN A 592 6.29 -7.94 11.95
C ASN A 592 5.39 -7.41 13.08
N MET A 593 4.13 -7.10 12.77
CA MET A 593 3.10 -6.62 13.69
C MET A 593 3.33 -5.22 14.30
N VAL A 594 4.46 -4.55 14.09
CA VAL A 594 4.65 -3.15 14.54
C VAL A 594 3.60 -2.22 13.90
N MET A 595 3.31 -2.41 12.61
CA MET A 595 2.21 -1.74 11.91
C MET A 595 0.85 -2.49 12.02
N GLY A 596 0.76 -3.52 12.87
CA GLY A 596 -0.42 -4.38 12.95
C GLY A 596 -0.59 -5.37 11.78
N ILE A 597 0.44 -5.58 10.96
CA ILE A 597 0.43 -6.48 9.79
C ILE A 597 1.47 -7.60 9.93
N ALA A 598 1.21 -8.77 9.35
CA ALA A 598 1.96 -10.01 9.59
C ALA A 598 3.37 -10.08 8.95
N PHE A 599 3.90 -8.97 8.44
CA PHE A 599 5.21 -8.87 7.80
C PHE A 599 5.91 -7.57 8.20
N GLY A 600 7.24 -7.59 8.20
CA GLY A 600 8.06 -6.43 8.57
C GLY A 600 8.13 -5.40 7.45
N THR A 601 8.32 -4.15 7.84
CA THR A 601 8.28 -2.97 6.97
C THR A 601 9.47 -2.07 7.24
N ALA A 602 9.72 -1.10 6.35
CA ALA A 602 10.73 -0.08 6.54
C ALA A 602 10.21 1.26 6.02
N VAL A 603 10.31 2.30 6.84
CA VAL A 603 10.16 3.69 6.38
C VAL A 603 11.54 4.18 5.95
N THR A 604 11.69 4.50 4.67
CA THR A 604 12.99 4.90 4.11
C THR A 604 12.89 6.32 3.57
N ILE A 605 13.73 7.22 4.08
CA ILE A 605 13.88 8.60 3.63
C ILE A 605 15.06 8.64 2.66
N ILE A 606 14.76 8.83 1.38
CA ILE A 606 15.74 8.80 0.29
C ILE A 606 15.88 10.21 -0.27
N LYS A 607 17.09 10.76 -0.22
CA LYS A 607 17.45 12.00 -0.90
C LYS A 607 17.78 11.73 -2.36
N HIS A 608 17.23 12.49 -3.30
CA HIS A 608 17.51 12.35 -4.74
C HIS A 608 18.82 13.04 -5.15
N ASN A 609 19.90 12.63 -4.49
CA ASN A 609 21.28 12.95 -4.81
C ASN A 609 22.17 11.92 -4.11
N TYR A 610 23.23 11.44 -4.76
CA TYR A 610 24.20 10.55 -4.12
C TYR A 610 25.33 11.38 -3.50
N ILE A 611 25.51 11.25 -2.18
CA ILE A 611 26.58 11.89 -1.42
C ILE A 611 27.51 10.78 -0.93
N LYS A 612 28.69 10.71 -1.52
CA LYS A 612 29.68 9.68 -1.18
C LYS A 612 30.12 9.82 0.28
N GLY A 613 30.16 8.71 1.00
CA GLY A 613 30.57 8.69 2.41
C GLY A 613 29.51 9.15 3.41
N PHE A 614 28.33 9.60 2.94
CA PHE A 614 27.26 10.06 3.82
C PHE A 614 26.81 8.98 4.81
N LYS A 615 26.89 9.28 6.10
CA LYS A 615 26.39 8.41 7.17
C LYS A 615 24.89 8.62 7.35
N GLY A 616 24.11 7.64 6.93
CA GLY A 616 22.67 7.59 7.21
C GLY A 616 22.38 7.07 8.62
N THR A 617 21.20 7.39 9.14
CA THR A 617 20.74 6.87 10.44
C THR A 617 19.77 5.71 10.24
N TYR A 618 20.08 4.56 10.80
CA TYR A 618 19.27 3.34 10.71
C TYR A 618 18.88 2.87 12.10
N HIS A 619 17.59 2.66 12.34
CA HIS A 619 17.13 2.13 13.61
C HIS A 619 16.07 1.05 13.42
N GLN A 620 16.03 0.10 14.36
CA GLN A 620 15.04 -0.97 14.37
C GLN A 620 13.98 -0.73 15.44
N ILE A 621 12.70 -0.96 15.12
CA ILE A 621 11.61 -1.09 16.08
C ILE A 621 11.19 -2.55 16.09
N LYS A 622 11.20 -3.17 17.26
CA LYS A 622 10.80 -4.57 17.44
C LYS A 622 9.34 -4.67 17.80
N THR A 623 8.75 -5.85 17.57
CA THR A 623 7.35 -6.11 17.92
C THR A 623 7.08 -5.89 19.42
N VAL A 624 8.05 -6.22 20.27
CA VAL A 624 7.94 -6.03 21.73
C VAL A 624 7.83 -4.56 22.12
N ASP A 625 8.45 -3.66 21.35
CA ASP A 625 8.38 -2.22 21.58
C ASP A 625 7.00 -1.65 21.21
N ALA A 626 6.27 -2.33 20.31
CA ALA A 626 4.92 -1.96 19.89
C ALA A 626 3.80 -2.61 20.74
N SER A 627 4.11 -3.70 21.46
CA SER A 627 3.11 -4.56 22.12
C SER A 627 2.36 -3.94 23.31
N ASN A 628 2.70 -2.73 23.76
CA ASN A 628 2.06 -2.03 24.88
C ASN A 628 1.14 -0.86 24.45
N ASN A 629 0.40 -0.97 23.33
CA ASN A 629 -0.41 0.15 22.76
C ASN A 629 0.45 1.40 22.45
N LEU A 630 1.70 1.20 22.07
CA LEU A 630 2.67 2.28 21.90
C LEU A 630 2.55 2.93 20.51
N ASP A 631 2.10 4.17 20.52
CA ASP A 631 2.76 5.21 19.74
C ASP A 631 4.19 5.38 20.30
N PRO A 632 5.28 5.17 19.53
CA PRO A 632 6.62 5.37 20.04
C PRO A 632 6.83 6.85 20.39
N THR A 633 6.66 7.20 21.67
CA THR A 633 6.80 8.56 22.20
C THR A 633 8.19 9.19 21.99
N SER A 634 9.16 8.43 21.48
CA SER A 634 10.48 8.91 21.11
C SER A 634 11.09 8.01 20.02
N ILE A 635 11.59 8.62 18.94
CA ILE A 635 12.37 7.95 17.90
C ILE A 635 13.78 8.59 17.87
N PRO A 636 14.87 7.80 17.87
CA PRO A 636 14.92 6.33 17.88
C PRO A 636 14.62 5.78 19.28
N ILE A 637 14.09 4.56 19.35
CA ILE A 637 13.84 3.87 20.62
C ILE A 637 15.17 3.50 21.29
N PRO A 638 15.43 3.91 22.55
CA PRO A 638 16.66 3.56 23.26
C PRO A 638 16.86 2.04 23.42
N GLY A 639 18.10 1.57 23.33
CA GLY A 639 18.44 0.14 23.50
C GLY A 639 18.13 -0.75 22.28
N ASN A 640 17.50 -0.19 21.24
CA ASN A 640 17.33 -0.87 19.96
C ASN A 640 18.53 -0.71 19.03
N ARG A 641 18.51 -1.45 17.91
CA ARG A 641 19.60 -1.48 16.92
C ARG A 641 19.69 -0.15 16.17
N PHE A 642 20.33 0.84 16.78
CA PHE A 642 20.65 2.14 16.21
C PHE A 642 22.05 2.14 15.63
N ASN A 643 22.19 2.47 14.35
CA ASN A 643 23.47 2.53 13.64
C ASN A 643 23.54 3.78 12.77
N GLN A 644 24.73 4.38 12.73
CA GLN A 644 25.07 5.48 11.82
C GLN A 644 26.24 5.03 10.94
N ILE A 645 25.92 4.62 9.71
CA ILE A 645 26.87 4.01 8.78
C ILE A 645 26.68 4.58 7.37
N SER A 646 27.75 4.65 6.59
CA SER A 646 27.63 5.01 5.18
C SER A 646 26.99 3.89 4.37
N GLN A 647 26.05 4.25 3.49
CA GLN A 647 25.41 3.29 2.58
C GLN A 647 26.41 2.63 1.62
N ASP A 648 27.58 3.23 1.42
CA ASP A 648 28.67 2.67 0.60
C ASP A 648 29.17 1.33 1.16
N ALA A 649 28.99 1.12 2.47
CA ALA A 649 29.28 -0.16 3.12
C ALA A 649 28.43 -1.31 2.57
N PHE A 650 27.18 -1.05 2.17
CA PHE A 650 26.28 -2.10 1.68
C PHE A 650 26.73 -2.67 0.35
N ASN A 651 27.34 -1.85 -0.52
CA ASN A 651 27.89 -2.30 -1.79
C ASN A 651 29.06 -3.28 -1.65
N LYS A 652 29.67 -3.34 -0.47
CA LYS A 652 30.78 -4.25 -0.14
C LYS A 652 30.30 -5.64 0.25
N ILE A 653 29.01 -5.81 0.51
CA ILE A 653 28.39 -7.10 0.85
C ILE A 653 27.76 -7.68 -0.42
N PRO A 654 28.01 -8.96 -0.78
CA PRO A 654 27.43 -9.59 -1.96
C PRO A 654 25.90 -9.49 -1.98
N GLY A 655 25.34 -9.01 -3.10
CA GLY A 655 23.89 -8.77 -3.24
C GLY A 655 23.41 -7.41 -2.71
N SER A 656 24.32 -6.59 -2.18
CA SER A 656 24.07 -5.25 -1.64
C SER A 656 22.88 -5.17 -0.66
N PRO A 657 22.78 -6.07 0.35
CA PRO A 657 21.71 -5.99 1.34
C PRO A 657 21.87 -4.75 2.23
N ILE A 658 20.77 -4.17 2.70
CA ILE A 658 20.78 -3.01 3.61
C ILE A 658 20.99 -3.48 5.05
N SER A 659 22.18 -4.03 5.31
CA SER A 659 22.56 -4.68 6.56
C SER A 659 23.32 -3.72 7.48
N TYR A 660 22.63 -2.69 7.94
CA TYR A 660 23.20 -1.57 8.73
C TYR A 660 23.80 -1.95 10.08
N TRP A 661 23.48 -3.14 10.60
CA TRP A 661 24.01 -3.67 11.87
C TRP A 661 25.37 -4.37 11.72
N VAL A 662 25.88 -4.49 10.50
CA VAL A 662 27.11 -5.23 10.22
C VAL A 662 28.33 -4.40 10.62
N SER A 663 29.20 -4.99 11.44
CA SER A 663 30.46 -4.36 11.87
C SER A 663 31.45 -4.19 10.71
N GLU A 664 32.37 -3.23 10.84
CA GLU A 664 33.47 -3.01 9.88
C GLU A 664 34.32 -4.26 9.64
N ASN A 665 34.63 -5.05 10.67
CA ASN A 665 35.36 -6.31 10.53
C ASN A 665 34.65 -7.32 9.61
N MET A 666 33.32 -7.39 9.68
CA MET A 666 32.53 -8.26 8.82
C MET A 666 32.48 -7.73 7.39
N ILE A 667 32.43 -6.41 7.20
CA ILE A 667 32.55 -5.79 5.87
C ILE A 667 33.91 -6.14 5.25
N ASN A 668 35.01 -5.99 6.00
CA ASN A 668 36.35 -6.32 5.51
C ASN A 668 36.47 -7.81 5.19
N LEU A 669 35.84 -8.68 5.98
CA LEU A 669 35.76 -10.12 5.69
C LEU A 669 35.16 -10.40 4.30
N PHE A 670 34.10 -9.69 3.90
CA PHE A 670 33.51 -9.82 2.56
C PHE A 670 34.40 -9.26 1.43
N GLN A 671 35.19 -8.22 1.70
CA GLN A 671 36.02 -7.59 0.68
C GLN A 671 37.35 -8.32 0.45
N GLU A 672 37.95 -8.83 1.52
CA GLU A 672 39.32 -9.33 1.49
C GLU A 672 39.40 -10.85 1.30
N GLN A 673 38.35 -11.58 1.67
CA GLN A 673 38.36 -13.05 1.64
C GLN A 673 37.60 -13.60 0.43
N LYS A 674 38.05 -14.77 -0.01
CA LYS A 674 37.37 -15.55 -1.04
C LYS A 674 36.03 -16.09 -0.53
N SER A 675 35.17 -16.47 -1.47
CA SER A 675 33.86 -17.05 -1.20
C SER A 675 33.93 -18.57 -1.03
N ILE A 676 32.91 -19.19 -0.43
CA ILE A 676 32.80 -20.66 -0.41
C ILE A 676 32.85 -21.23 -1.83
N SER A 677 32.23 -20.57 -2.81
CA SER A 677 32.22 -21.04 -4.21
C SER A 677 33.59 -21.12 -4.88
N ASP A 678 34.62 -20.47 -4.32
CA ASP A 678 35.99 -20.58 -4.84
C ASP A 678 36.67 -21.91 -4.46
N PHE A 679 36.10 -22.66 -3.50
CA PHE A 679 36.68 -23.91 -2.97
C PHE A 679 35.71 -25.09 -3.00
N TYR A 680 34.41 -24.83 -3.14
CA TYR A 680 33.38 -25.85 -3.09
C TYR A 680 32.29 -25.65 -4.14
N ASP A 681 31.75 -26.75 -4.62
CA ASP A 681 30.56 -26.82 -5.45
C ASP A 681 29.32 -26.90 -4.55
N LEU A 682 28.40 -25.93 -4.66
CA LEU A 682 27.11 -25.95 -3.96
C LEU A 682 26.01 -26.38 -4.93
N LYS A 683 25.35 -27.50 -4.67
CA LYS A 683 24.36 -28.09 -5.59
C LYS A 683 23.01 -28.30 -4.91
N VAL A 684 21.95 -28.03 -5.67
CA VAL A 684 20.57 -28.35 -5.29
C VAL A 684 20.27 -29.80 -5.68
N GLY A 685 19.54 -30.49 -4.81
CA GLY A 685 19.15 -31.88 -4.99
C GLY A 685 17.95 -32.08 -5.91
N ILE A 686 17.44 -33.31 -5.93
CA ILE A 686 16.29 -33.70 -6.74
C ILE A 686 14.98 -33.08 -6.27
N GLN A 687 14.15 -32.65 -7.21
CA GLN A 687 12.72 -32.39 -7.01
C GLN A 687 11.93 -33.55 -7.66
N THR A 688 11.18 -34.33 -6.89
CA THR A 688 10.50 -35.52 -7.43
C THR A 688 9.20 -35.19 -8.17
N GLY A 689 8.54 -34.10 -7.79
CA GLY A 689 7.22 -33.71 -8.30
C GLY A 689 6.05 -34.54 -7.77
N ASP A 690 6.30 -35.65 -7.08
CA ASP A 690 5.31 -36.49 -6.40
C ASP A 690 6.00 -37.23 -5.22
N ASN A 691 6.00 -36.59 -4.05
CA ASN A 691 6.70 -37.12 -2.88
C ASN A 691 6.14 -38.48 -2.41
N PRO A 692 4.81 -38.69 -2.27
CA PRO A 692 4.26 -39.98 -1.86
C PRO A 692 4.63 -41.15 -2.78
N LEU A 693 4.78 -40.89 -4.09
CA LEU A 693 5.16 -41.89 -5.08
C LEU A 693 6.64 -42.28 -4.99
N PHE A 694 7.52 -41.30 -4.82
CA PHE A 694 8.97 -41.51 -4.96
C PHE A 694 9.74 -41.60 -3.65
N TYR A 695 9.20 -41.08 -2.54
CA TYR A 695 9.82 -41.16 -1.21
C TYR A 695 9.11 -42.17 -0.32
N LYS A 696 9.92 -42.88 0.46
CA LYS A 696 9.49 -43.72 1.57
C LYS A 696 10.44 -43.54 2.75
N LYS A 697 9.97 -43.84 3.96
CA LYS A 697 10.84 -44.11 5.09
C LYS A 697 11.46 -45.49 4.93
N HIS A 698 12.67 -45.67 5.43
CA HIS A 698 13.41 -46.93 5.22
C HIS A 698 12.70 -48.16 5.82
N TRP A 699 11.90 -47.97 6.88
CA TRP A 699 11.07 -49.05 7.46
C TRP A 699 9.79 -49.36 6.67
N GLU A 700 9.41 -48.55 5.67
CA GLU A 700 8.23 -48.81 4.82
C GLU A 700 8.54 -49.75 3.64
N ILE A 701 9.82 -50.10 3.43
CA ILE A 701 10.26 -50.88 2.27
C ILE A 701 10.86 -52.21 2.69
N ASN A 702 10.94 -53.14 1.73
CA ASN A 702 11.76 -54.33 1.92
C ASN A 702 13.24 -53.98 1.68
N PRO A 703 14.14 -54.15 2.68
CA PRO A 703 15.54 -53.78 2.58
C PRO A 703 16.31 -54.55 1.50
N THR A 704 15.77 -55.66 0.96
CA THR A 704 16.39 -56.41 -0.13
C THR A 704 16.18 -55.79 -1.52
N CYS A 705 15.38 -54.73 -1.64
CA CYS A 705 15.12 -54.05 -2.91
C CYS A 705 16.20 -53.00 -3.21
N ASP A 706 17.13 -53.34 -4.10
CA ASP A 706 18.28 -52.52 -4.53
C ASP A 706 17.91 -51.19 -5.24
N TYR A 707 16.66 -51.05 -5.67
CA TYR A 707 16.16 -49.85 -6.35
C TYR A 707 15.63 -48.77 -5.40
N TRP A 708 15.57 -49.02 -4.09
CA TRP A 708 15.35 -47.98 -3.09
C TRP A 708 16.69 -47.48 -2.57
N VAL A 709 17.03 -46.25 -2.93
CA VAL A 709 18.32 -45.65 -2.61
C VAL A 709 18.16 -44.71 -1.43
N LYS A 710 19.14 -44.72 -0.53
CA LYS A 710 19.29 -43.79 0.59
C LYS A 710 19.20 -42.33 0.12
N CYS A 711 18.30 -41.54 0.71
CA CYS A 711 18.09 -40.16 0.32
C CYS A 711 18.17 -39.19 1.51
N ASN A 712 19.06 -38.21 1.43
CA ASN A 712 19.11 -37.09 2.35
C ASN A 712 17.95 -36.14 2.04
N LYS A 713 17.13 -35.85 3.04
CA LYS A 713 15.97 -34.94 2.97
C LYS A 713 15.95 -34.05 4.20
N ASN A 714 15.28 -32.90 4.13
CA ASN A 714 15.13 -32.04 5.28
C ASN A 714 14.41 -32.77 6.43
N GLY A 715 14.74 -32.39 7.66
CA GLY A 715 14.20 -32.94 8.89
C GLY A 715 14.30 -31.91 10.01
N GLU A 716 14.31 -32.37 11.25
CA GLU A 716 14.44 -31.49 12.41
C GLU A 716 15.80 -30.80 12.47
N TYR A 717 15.88 -29.72 13.25
CA TYR A 717 17.14 -29.02 13.47
C TYR A 717 18.18 -29.95 14.11
N ARG A 718 19.28 -30.19 13.41
CA ARG A 718 20.38 -31.03 13.89
C ARG A 718 21.70 -30.61 13.23
N ARG A 719 22.79 -30.65 13.99
CA ARG A 719 24.16 -30.37 13.52
C ARG A 719 24.93 -31.68 13.31
N TRP A 720 25.98 -31.59 12.50
CA TRP A 720 27.03 -32.59 12.30
C TRP A 720 26.61 -33.88 11.57
N TYR A 721 25.51 -34.54 11.96
CA TYR A 721 25.04 -35.79 11.34
C TYR A 721 23.54 -36.02 11.62
N GLY A 722 22.85 -36.87 10.84
CA GLY A 722 21.48 -37.34 11.12
C GLY A 722 20.42 -36.88 10.10
N ASN A 723 19.14 -37.11 10.42
CA ASN A 723 17.98 -36.99 9.51
C ASN A 723 18.05 -37.94 8.31
N LEU A 724 18.62 -39.13 8.51
CA LEU A 724 18.81 -40.14 7.47
C LEU A 724 17.77 -41.25 7.62
N ASP A 725 16.51 -40.92 7.36
CA ASP A 725 15.38 -41.86 7.50
C ASP A 725 14.66 -42.15 6.17
N THR A 726 15.01 -41.44 5.10
CA THR A 726 14.28 -41.42 3.83
C THR A 726 15.01 -42.19 2.73
N VAL A 727 14.27 -42.95 1.94
CA VAL A 727 14.74 -43.61 0.71
C VAL A 727 13.95 -43.09 -0.49
N ILE A 728 14.59 -43.09 -1.66
CA ILE A 728 14.02 -42.65 -2.94
C ILE A 728 14.01 -43.79 -3.95
N PHE A 729 12.94 -43.89 -4.73
CA PHE A 729 12.85 -44.85 -5.82
C PHE A 729 13.80 -44.47 -6.97
N TRP A 730 14.84 -45.26 -7.19
CA TRP A 730 15.91 -44.99 -8.17
C TRP A 730 16.24 -46.19 -9.07
N LYS A 731 15.21 -46.94 -9.50
CA LYS A 731 15.39 -48.06 -10.44
C LYS A 731 15.90 -47.58 -11.81
N ASN A 732 16.78 -48.35 -12.45
CA ASN A 732 17.30 -48.10 -13.80
C ASN A 732 17.83 -46.65 -13.96
N ASN A 733 18.67 -46.19 -13.02
CA ASN A 733 19.18 -44.82 -13.01
C ASN A 733 18.06 -43.75 -12.99
N GLY A 734 17.00 -43.99 -12.23
CA GLY A 734 15.90 -43.06 -12.04
C GLY A 734 15.00 -42.88 -13.26
N GLU A 735 14.84 -43.88 -14.13
CA GLU A 735 14.04 -43.76 -15.37
C GLU A 735 12.63 -43.23 -15.11
N LYS A 736 11.93 -43.77 -14.10
CA LYS A 736 10.55 -43.39 -13.77
C LYS A 736 10.45 -41.94 -13.29
N ILE A 737 11.36 -41.53 -12.41
CA ILE A 737 11.37 -40.16 -11.85
C ILE A 737 11.84 -39.14 -12.89
N LYS A 738 12.76 -39.49 -13.79
CA LYS A 738 13.16 -38.64 -14.93
C LYS A 738 12.03 -38.41 -15.93
N LYS A 739 11.15 -39.39 -16.13
CA LYS A 739 9.97 -39.28 -17.01
C LYS A 739 8.77 -38.56 -16.36
N HIS A 740 8.79 -38.32 -15.05
CA HIS A 740 7.67 -37.67 -14.36
C HIS A 740 7.61 -36.17 -14.71
N LYS A 741 6.46 -35.69 -15.19
CA LYS A 741 6.29 -34.33 -15.76
C LYS A 741 6.77 -33.20 -14.83
N SER A 742 6.50 -33.36 -13.53
CA SER A 742 6.82 -32.37 -12.49
C SER A 742 8.15 -32.61 -11.78
N SER A 743 8.90 -33.64 -12.18
CA SER A 743 10.21 -33.96 -11.61
C SER A 743 11.31 -33.12 -12.24
N ARG A 744 12.31 -32.76 -11.44
CA ARG A 744 13.55 -32.08 -11.84
C ARG A 744 14.74 -32.78 -11.15
N PRO A 745 15.26 -33.88 -11.71
CA PRO A 745 16.49 -34.51 -11.24
C PRO A 745 17.70 -33.69 -11.70
N GLN A 746 18.10 -32.70 -10.89
CA GLN A 746 19.25 -31.84 -11.15
C GLN A 746 20.51 -32.40 -10.50
N ASN A 747 21.67 -32.02 -11.05
CA ASN A 747 23.00 -32.31 -10.49
C ASN A 747 23.25 -33.81 -10.22
N SER A 748 22.72 -34.70 -11.07
CA SER A 748 22.82 -36.16 -10.87
C SER A 748 24.26 -36.68 -10.83
N ASP A 749 25.21 -35.95 -11.40
CA ASP A 749 26.64 -36.30 -11.38
C ASP A 749 27.27 -36.20 -9.98
N TYR A 750 26.59 -35.50 -9.05
CA TYR A 750 26.98 -35.38 -7.64
C TYR A 750 26.31 -36.43 -6.75
N TYR A 751 25.34 -37.19 -7.26
CA TYR A 751 24.72 -38.24 -6.47
C TYR A 751 25.76 -39.27 -6.07
N PHE A 752 25.54 -39.88 -4.90
CA PHE A 752 26.39 -40.90 -4.30
C PHE A 752 27.77 -40.42 -3.84
N ARG A 753 28.08 -39.13 -3.94
CA ARG A 753 29.30 -38.53 -3.38
C ARG A 753 29.09 -38.18 -1.91
N GLU A 754 30.19 -38.09 -1.16
CA GLU A 754 30.17 -37.48 0.17
C GLU A 754 30.07 -35.95 0.07
N GLY A 755 29.43 -35.32 1.05
CA GLY A 755 29.19 -33.88 1.02
C GLY A 755 28.81 -33.32 2.38
N VAL A 756 28.50 -32.03 2.41
CA VAL A 756 27.99 -31.33 3.60
C VAL A 756 26.67 -30.67 3.24
N ALA A 757 25.58 -31.19 3.79
CA ALA A 757 24.23 -30.74 3.49
C ALA A 757 23.74 -29.73 4.54
N TRP A 758 22.98 -28.73 4.11
CA TRP A 758 22.27 -27.80 5.01
C TRP A 758 20.80 -27.74 4.65
N SER A 759 19.96 -27.32 5.59
CA SER A 759 18.53 -27.14 5.32
C SER A 759 18.30 -25.83 4.54
N ASN A 760 17.68 -25.91 3.35
CA ASN A 760 17.37 -24.74 2.52
C ASN A 760 16.36 -23.78 3.18
N ILE A 761 15.57 -24.26 4.13
CA ILE A 761 14.65 -23.45 4.94
C ILE A 761 14.99 -23.65 6.41
N SER A 762 15.40 -22.57 7.08
CA SER A 762 15.68 -22.51 8.52
C SER A 762 15.60 -21.04 8.97
N SER A 763 15.52 -20.75 10.27
CA SER A 763 15.81 -19.38 10.73
C SER A 763 17.31 -19.10 10.60
N SER A 764 17.72 -17.88 10.22
CA SER A 764 19.13 -17.46 10.12
C SER A 764 19.95 -17.67 11.40
N ALA A 765 19.31 -17.57 12.57
CA ALA A 765 19.92 -17.90 13.85
C ALA A 765 20.26 -19.40 14.04
N ASN A 766 19.68 -20.27 13.20
CA ASN A 766 19.75 -21.73 13.29
C ASN A 766 20.17 -22.35 11.94
N ILE A 767 21.04 -21.70 11.16
CA ILE A 767 21.71 -22.42 10.08
C ILE A 767 22.53 -23.57 10.68
N SER A 768 22.43 -24.75 10.09
CA SER A 768 23.13 -25.96 10.54
C SER A 768 23.48 -26.83 9.35
N ALA A 769 24.66 -27.44 9.41
CA ALA A 769 25.15 -28.35 8.39
C ALA A 769 25.42 -29.74 8.96
N ARG A 770 25.16 -30.76 8.14
CA ARG A 770 25.31 -32.19 8.46
C ARG A 770 26.19 -32.87 7.42
N PHE A 771 27.00 -33.82 7.86
CA PHE A 771 27.82 -34.63 6.99
C PHE A 771 26.94 -35.63 6.23
N GLU A 772 27.07 -35.65 4.91
CA GLU A 772 26.38 -36.58 4.01
C GLU A 772 27.34 -37.70 3.60
N ASN A 773 26.94 -38.93 3.90
CA ASN A 773 27.74 -40.12 3.60
C ASN A 773 27.69 -40.46 2.10
N LYS A 774 28.77 -41.11 1.62
CA LYS A 774 28.82 -41.69 0.28
C LYS A 774 27.66 -42.69 0.06
N GLY A 775 27.16 -42.75 -1.17
CA GLY A 775 26.12 -43.70 -1.57
C GLY A 775 24.68 -43.19 -1.41
N MET A 776 24.48 -41.88 -1.27
CA MET A 776 23.17 -41.25 -1.07
C MET A 776 22.79 -40.29 -2.20
N ILE A 777 21.49 -40.05 -2.37
CA ILE A 777 20.94 -38.97 -3.21
C ILE A 777 20.45 -37.85 -2.28
N PHE A 778 20.57 -36.58 -2.67
CA PHE A 778 20.08 -35.45 -1.88
C PHE A 778 18.87 -34.78 -2.53
N ASP A 779 17.90 -34.35 -1.71
CA ASP A 779 16.66 -33.65 -2.10
C ASP A 779 16.87 -32.12 -2.18
N GLN A 780 16.04 -31.42 -2.97
CA GLN A 780 16.11 -29.96 -3.12
C GLN A 780 16.04 -29.17 -1.79
N THR A 781 15.47 -29.75 -0.73
CA THR A 781 15.34 -29.14 0.60
C THR A 781 16.61 -29.26 1.44
N VAL A 782 17.57 -30.07 1.00
CA VAL A 782 18.91 -30.20 1.59
C VAL A 782 20.01 -30.03 0.54
N PRO A 783 20.23 -28.80 0.04
CA PRO A 783 21.36 -28.53 -0.83
C PRO A 783 22.68 -28.97 -0.15
N THR A 784 23.63 -29.40 -0.98
CA THR A 784 24.85 -30.06 -0.50
C THR A 784 26.09 -29.39 -1.09
N ILE A 785 27.10 -29.21 -0.24
CA ILE A 785 28.42 -28.68 -0.55
C ILE A 785 29.36 -29.86 -0.86
N PHE A 786 30.08 -29.78 -1.98
CA PHE A 786 31.05 -30.77 -2.44
C PHE A 786 32.44 -30.12 -2.60
N PRO A 787 33.53 -30.80 -2.24
CA PRO A 787 34.87 -30.23 -2.33
C PRO A 787 35.33 -30.09 -3.78
N ILE A 788 36.07 -29.01 -4.07
CA ILE A 788 36.85 -28.84 -5.30
C ILE A 788 38.32 -29.09 -4.94
N ASP A 789 39.01 -29.89 -5.77
CA ASP A 789 40.42 -30.24 -5.59
C ASP A 789 40.77 -30.74 -4.17
N ASP A 790 41.71 -30.09 -3.48
CA ASP A 790 42.24 -30.48 -2.16
C ASP A 790 41.37 -29.99 -0.97
N ALA A 791 40.22 -29.37 -1.23
CA ALA A 791 39.34 -28.86 -0.17
C ALA A 791 38.77 -30.01 0.68
N THR A 792 38.66 -29.81 2.00
CA THR A 792 38.16 -30.88 2.89
C THR A 792 36.74 -30.59 3.38
N LEU A 793 35.93 -31.64 3.50
CA LEU A 793 34.57 -31.55 4.04
C LEU A 793 34.55 -31.24 5.55
N ILE A 794 35.63 -31.58 6.26
CA ILE A 794 35.77 -31.34 7.70
C ILE A 794 35.89 -29.84 8.00
N GLU A 795 36.60 -29.09 7.17
CA GLU A 795 36.75 -27.64 7.36
C GLU A 795 35.43 -26.90 7.11
N ILE A 796 34.73 -27.24 6.02
CA ILE A 796 33.50 -26.52 5.67
C ILE A 796 32.34 -26.82 6.62
N ILE A 797 32.19 -28.06 7.11
CA ILE A 797 31.14 -28.37 8.10
C ILE A 797 31.40 -27.66 9.43
N ALA A 798 32.66 -27.43 9.79
CA ALA A 798 33.01 -26.65 10.96
C ALA A 798 32.61 -25.19 10.79
N TYR A 799 32.97 -24.60 9.64
CA TYR A 799 32.63 -23.23 9.29
C TYR A 799 31.11 -23.04 9.31
N MET A 800 30.35 -23.88 8.59
CA MET A 800 28.90 -23.77 8.48
C MET A 800 28.15 -23.90 9.82
N ASN A 801 28.74 -24.57 10.81
CA ASN A 801 28.18 -24.69 12.16
C ASN A 801 28.76 -23.67 13.17
N SER A 802 29.63 -22.76 12.72
CA SER A 802 30.28 -21.74 13.55
C SER A 802 29.38 -20.51 13.79
N LYS A 803 29.74 -19.71 14.80
CA LYS A 803 29.10 -18.40 15.04
C LYS A 803 29.35 -17.39 13.92
N ILE A 804 30.47 -17.52 13.21
CA ILE A 804 30.81 -16.64 12.08
C ILE A 804 29.84 -16.88 10.93
N ALA A 805 29.61 -18.14 10.54
CA ALA A 805 28.65 -18.47 9.48
C ALA A 805 27.22 -18.01 9.81
N ILE A 806 26.79 -18.12 11.07
CA ILE A 806 25.50 -17.57 11.52
C ILE A 806 25.45 -16.04 11.33
N THR A 807 26.53 -15.33 11.68
CA THR A 807 26.59 -13.86 11.55
C THR A 807 26.61 -13.43 10.08
N VAL A 808 27.32 -14.17 9.22
CA VAL A 808 27.30 -13.99 7.75
C VAL A 808 25.91 -14.26 7.18
N ALA A 809 25.24 -15.32 7.63
CA ALA A 809 23.88 -15.66 7.20
C ALA A 809 22.91 -14.52 7.52
N ILE A 810 22.96 -13.99 8.76
CA ILE A 810 22.15 -12.84 9.17
C ILE A 810 22.45 -11.59 8.33
N ALA A 811 23.70 -11.39 7.90
CA ALA A 811 24.10 -10.24 7.09
C ALA A 811 23.64 -10.33 5.62
N ILE A 812 23.67 -11.51 4.99
CA ILE A 812 23.30 -11.69 3.57
C ILE A 812 21.80 -11.95 3.40
N SER A 813 21.26 -12.86 4.21
CA SER A 813 19.87 -13.30 4.14
C SER A 813 19.32 -13.45 5.56
N PRO A 814 18.88 -12.35 6.21
CA PRO A 814 18.19 -12.44 7.50
C PRO A 814 16.83 -13.17 7.41
N THR A 815 16.41 -13.57 6.19
CA THR A 815 15.18 -14.34 5.95
C THR A 815 15.37 -15.83 6.26
N MET A 816 14.35 -16.65 5.97
CA MET A 816 14.37 -18.09 6.29
C MET A 816 14.89 -18.99 5.17
N HIS A 817 15.22 -18.44 3.99
CA HIS A 817 15.63 -19.24 2.84
C HIS A 817 17.13 -19.08 2.59
N PHE A 818 17.86 -20.19 2.50
CA PHE A 818 19.31 -20.25 2.29
C PHE A 818 19.63 -21.03 1.02
N ASN A 819 19.43 -20.40 -0.13
CA ASN A 819 19.67 -21.07 -1.40
C ASN A 819 21.18 -21.23 -1.68
N THR A 820 21.53 -22.13 -2.61
CA THR A 820 22.92 -22.38 -3.00
C THR A 820 23.66 -21.12 -3.44
N GLY A 821 22.98 -20.21 -4.15
CA GLY A 821 23.55 -18.95 -4.61
C GLY A 821 23.82 -17.93 -3.50
N GLU A 822 23.10 -17.99 -2.38
CA GLU A 822 23.35 -17.16 -1.20
C GLU A 822 24.51 -17.72 -0.39
N VAL A 823 24.49 -19.02 -0.08
CA VAL A 823 25.56 -19.68 0.70
C VAL A 823 26.88 -19.66 -0.06
N ALA A 824 26.85 -19.77 -1.39
CA ALA A 824 28.05 -19.65 -2.23
C ALA A 824 28.86 -18.37 -1.97
N LYS A 825 28.16 -17.26 -1.64
CA LYS A 825 28.74 -15.93 -1.44
C LYS A 825 29.37 -15.73 -0.06
N TYR A 826 29.31 -16.72 0.83
CA TYR A 826 29.82 -16.57 2.20
C TYR A 826 31.35 -16.46 2.16
N PRO A 827 31.95 -15.50 2.89
CA PRO A 827 33.40 -15.38 2.93
C PRO A 827 33.98 -16.56 3.69
N TYR A 828 35.00 -17.18 3.12
CA TYR A 828 35.61 -18.40 3.60
C TYR A 828 37.14 -18.27 3.60
N ILE A 829 37.73 -18.61 4.73
CA ILE A 829 39.18 -18.69 4.92
C ILE A 829 39.50 -20.17 5.11
N PRO A 830 40.17 -20.83 4.14
CA PRO A 830 40.67 -22.19 4.34
C PRO A 830 41.61 -22.22 5.54
N TYR A 831 41.43 -23.19 6.42
CA TYR A 831 42.28 -23.32 7.60
C TYR A 831 42.65 -24.80 7.79
N LYS A 832 43.92 -25.05 8.14
CA LYS A 832 44.43 -26.40 8.42
C LYS A 832 44.80 -26.52 9.89
N ASP A 833 43.77 -26.49 10.75
CA ASP A 833 43.93 -26.65 12.19
C ASP A 833 43.56 -28.07 12.63
N GLY A 834 44.57 -28.83 13.07
CA GLY A 834 44.39 -30.20 13.54
C GLY A 834 43.48 -30.33 14.77
N THR A 835 43.42 -29.31 15.62
CA THR A 835 42.60 -29.26 16.82
C THR A 835 41.12 -29.09 16.47
N VAL A 836 40.80 -28.13 15.60
CA VAL A 836 39.42 -27.94 15.11
C VAL A 836 38.95 -29.18 14.37
N ASN A 837 39.79 -29.76 13.51
CA ASN A 837 39.47 -30.98 12.78
C ASN A 837 39.19 -32.16 13.72
N LYS A 838 39.88 -32.24 14.86
CA LYS A 838 39.61 -33.25 15.89
C LYS A 838 38.22 -33.03 16.52
N PHE A 839 37.90 -31.81 16.96
CA PHE A 839 36.58 -31.50 17.54
C PHE A 839 35.44 -31.74 16.57
N VAL A 840 35.61 -31.42 15.29
CA VAL A 840 34.60 -31.68 14.26
C VAL A 840 34.35 -33.18 14.12
N LYS A 841 35.41 -33.99 14.04
CA LYS A 841 35.28 -35.46 13.97
C LYS A 841 34.63 -36.04 15.23
N GLU A 842 34.95 -35.52 16.41
CA GLU A 842 34.30 -35.90 17.67
C GLU A 842 32.82 -35.52 17.66
N ASN A 843 32.46 -34.31 17.24
CA ASN A 843 31.07 -33.86 17.15
C ASN A 843 30.24 -34.66 16.13
N ILE A 844 30.82 -34.99 14.97
CA ILE A 844 30.19 -35.88 13.99
C ILE A 844 29.96 -37.25 14.61
N LYS A 845 30.96 -37.81 15.29
CA LYS A 845 30.84 -39.10 15.98
C LYS A 845 29.73 -39.08 17.03
N ILE A 846 29.73 -38.11 17.94
CA ILE A 846 28.70 -37.96 18.98
C ILE A 846 27.31 -37.86 18.36
N SER A 847 27.15 -37.04 17.31
CA SER A 847 25.86 -36.84 16.65
C SER A 847 25.40 -38.08 15.86
N LYS A 848 26.34 -38.88 15.36
CA LYS A 848 26.08 -40.17 14.72
C LYS A 848 25.69 -41.24 15.74
N ASP A 849 26.43 -41.37 16.83
CA ASP A 849 26.13 -42.31 17.91
C ASP A 849 24.73 -42.01 18.50
N ASP A 850 24.38 -40.73 18.67
CA ASP A 850 23.03 -40.30 19.06
C ASP A 850 21.96 -40.66 18.03
N TRP A 851 22.18 -40.39 16.73
CA TRP A 851 21.23 -40.74 15.68
C TRP A 851 21.00 -42.26 15.59
N ASP A 852 22.09 -43.03 15.64
CA ASP A 852 22.10 -44.48 15.51
C ASP A 852 21.58 -45.19 16.77
N SER A 853 21.29 -44.45 17.84
CA SER A 853 20.67 -44.95 19.08
C SER A 853 19.16 -45.16 18.98
N LEU A 854 18.52 -44.63 17.94
CA LEU A 854 17.08 -44.70 17.71
C LEU A 854 16.75 -45.55 16.49
N GLU A 855 15.62 -46.26 16.53
CA GLU A 855 15.13 -47.14 15.47
C GLU A 855 14.87 -46.43 14.13
N THR A 856 14.81 -45.10 14.15
CA THR A 856 14.71 -44.28 12.94
C THR A 856 15.98 -44.29 12.10
N SER A 857 17.15 -44.67 12.65
CA SER A 857 18.40 -44.79 11.89
C SER A 857 18.50 -46.10 11.10
N TRP A 858 19.15 -46.04 9.94
CA TRP A 858 19.53 -47.22 9.15
C TRP A 858 20.55 -48.12 9.85
N ASP A 859 21.38 -47.52 10.70
CA ASP A 859 22.48 -48.19 11.38
C ASP A 859 22.09 -48.60 12.82
N PHE A 860 20.79 -48.51 13.18
CA PHE A 860 20.27 -48.90 14.49
C PHE A 860 20.55 -50.39 14.77
N LYS A 861 21.13 -50.67 15.94
CA LYS A 861 21.44 -52.04 16.38
C LYS A 861 20.60 -52.46 17.58
N GLN A 862 20.62 -51.64 18.63
CA GLN A 862 19.84 -51.84 19.85
C GLN A 862 19.72 -50.50 20.59
N HIS A 863 18.67 -50.35 21.39
CA HIS A 863 18.49 -49.16 22.22
C HIS A 863 19.58 -49.08 23.29
N PRO A 864 20.18 -47.91 23.60
CA PRO A 864 21.26 -47.79 24.60
C PRO A 864 20.90 -48.21 26.05
N LEU A 865 19.60 -48.43 26.31
CA LEU A 865 19.08 -48.83 27.63
C LEU A 865 18.80 -50.35 27.72
N LEU A 866 19.04 -51.08 26.63
CA LEU A 866 18.97 -52.55 26.53
C LEU A 866 20.39 -53.09 26.42
#